data_AF-A0A927RJ56-F1
#
_entry.id   AF-A0A927RJ56-F1
#
_cell.length_a   1.000
_cell.length_b   1.000
_cell.length_c   1.000
_cell.angle_alpha   90.00
_cell.angle_beta   90.00
_cell.angle_gamma   90.00
#
_symmetry.space_group_name_H-M   'P 1'
#
loop_
_entity.id
_entity.type
_entity.pdbx_description
1 polymer ?
#
loop_
_entity_poly.entity_id
_entity_poly.type
_entity_poly.pdbx_seq_one_letter_code
_entity_poly.pdbx_strand_id
1 'polypeptide(L)'
;MKKKLLTTLCAVTGAFLMSVTGVSIAIAQDSILSDNFASSEITAQNFTSSGNATLTDGALKFSKDTPAMYLSKEDNLKDFTLDVKWQVLNEEKTAGSYKGGILLRANNEASDTLTGGLSGLMIGLEYNGNSTMQVSIGNWFNGVYEPVGYWDAGWGNGFAERNLKIIVKGDVVSIIINNWHAHTHVEKYFDAGSVGFLSNGLSFKVDDLKISDAPENIYTAVVREQWKGFREIGTGVAFVAGQNHTFKMSLPSAVQNATKVTMYRRAEPYSTASATVTIDGQTLGEWSGKNEDIAHDIPVSFVKNKSEITFSLTAKGSGDFNSDYYILTYTTPDGTFVADSLDMGSAHDEKAHSYTQTGARWKSFWQRDWKTTGMRVLSTRPGERFDYIKAPTVSVENIEIDSLVADINLNDYVTITGNGLKTKITYTVDGKVLTDVSSLKFYRGGTHTYSIKVESVPDGTYSQKGCKAFDDINVSGTIKLASLSEEEKTPITLNKEQVKDKILGAWVGANWGIYAGLDTECKYNDAPNPATEITWNLGDSYCTDDDTNVEYMFLHMMETYGVNDIAYEDFAEEWMTHCQAYIWCGNLGARNLMEQGYLPPDTGNKKYNGSWHAIDAQIECEIFGMIAPAMLEDTYTRTKWWLKSVGDGVAVENACYYAMMCSYAFVESDINKILDEVNEKILFYSNGEAQQTVDDVNFVRAEYEKVKDKYATDKEAWRETRLAIKNKIYNGITVDARTNFAVTIMALLFGDGDEVETGRISVLAGWDNDCDAATALTILGITNGYSGLNAEMKEQSGMGYFNSRRPGLTSSTFPEITDRIMVQAEEIILANGGSVSDTEYNVIDKAYTPKEYTARPYLKEVAIDNTFTSEGFSKVYIKGLKNSIGYTAREKGAYLEYEFEGTSVEVTAMLCQTGGSAEIFVDGVSYGIKSLRCDPAAGKSGIVKSVFGQTIAKIRGLENTKHTLKIVTMSDNSQHVFDFIRLECSEEEWKELNPTKVNIAREEGVTIIASVMTPGAASGGNKDISIIKDGAYFTNISDLKQQYDTFLGFDSNGVLIPKDYEDYIGYEFSEEKTFTSLMFQEGGHWDGGGWFANGTLRVEVKVNGTWQEVATTFSKAYPNANARNSFGVFGEKFIITLKTPTTGTAIRLIGTAGGPQKLISCAELEVYAK
;
A
#
# COMPACT_ATOMS: atom_id res chain seq x y z
N MET A 1 19.58 46.84 -19.88
CA MET A 1 18.23 46.90 -20.48
C MET A 1 17.36 45.89 -19.76
N LYS A 2 16.12 46.30 -19.45
CA LYS A 2 15.23 45.95 -18.31
C LYS A 2 15.27 44.47 -17.85
N LYS A 3 16.04 44.16 -16.80
CA LYS A 3 15.77 44.03 -15.32
C LYS A 3 15.29 42.59 -14.95
N LYS A 4 16.12 41.67 -14.40
CA LYS A 4 16.89 41.55 -13.11
C LYS A 4 16.10 40.82 -12.00
N LEU A 5 16.79 39.85 -11.35
CA LEU A 5 16.65 39.39 -9.94
C LEU A 5 15.38 38.58 -9.59
N LEU A 6 15.27 37.68 -8.59
CA LEU A 6 16.09 37.03 -7.53
C LEU A 6 15.09 36.09 -6.77
N THR A 7 15.56 34.99 -6.15
CA THR A 7 15.10 34.41 -4.85
C THR A 7 13.60 34.18 -4.47
N THR A 8 13.31 32.92 -4.11
CA THR A 8 12.90 32.44 -2.75
C THR A 8 11.48 32.67 -2.17
N LEU A 9 10.89 31.54 -1.74
CA LEU A 9 9.98 31.25 -0.61
C LEU A 9 8.50 31.71 -0.55
N CYS A 10 7.73 30.76 0.03
CA CYS A 10 6.47 30.84 0.79
C CYS A 10 5.17 31.10 0.01
N ALA A 11 4.23 30.16 -0.09
CA ALA A 11 3.44 29.42 0.91
C ALA A 11 2.02 30.04 1.11
N VAL A 12 1.03 29.19 0.79
CA VAL A 12 -0.27 29.02 1.49
C VAL A 12 -1.48 29.88 1.06
N THR A 13 -2.62 29.17 0.99
CA THR A 13 -4.04 29.55 0.78
C THR A 13 -4.45 29.78 -0.68
N GLY A 14 -5.58 29.29 -1.18
CA GLY A 14 -6.68 28.52 -0.61
C GLY A 14 -7.57 27.99 -1.74
N ALA A 15 -8.45 27.06 -1.40
CA ALA A 15 -9.31 26.28 -2.27
C ALA A 15 -10.06 27.07 -3.36
N PHE A 16 -10.16 26.52 -4.58
CA PHE A 16 -11.43 26.16 -5.25
C PHE A 16 -11.19 25.60 -6.66
N LEU A 17 -12.15 24.76 -7.06
CA LEU A 17 -12.57 24.28 -8.37
C LEU A 17 -11.93 24.80 -9.68
N MET A 18 -11.95 23.88 -10.66
CA MET A 18 -12.16 24.08 -12.10
C MET A 18 -11.01 24.76 -12.87
N SER A 19 -10.31 23.95 -13.67
CA SER A 19 -10.44 23.85 -15.14
C SER A 19 -9.72 25.01 -15.84
N VAL A 20 -8.84 24.75 -16.82
CA VAL A 20 -9.18 24.81 -18.24
C VAL A 20 -7.89 24.48 -19.03
N THR A 21 -7.98 23.42 -19.86
CA THR A 21 -7.40 23.22 -21.22
C THR A 21 -5.91 23.49 -21.44
N GLY A 22 -5.15 22.57 -22.03
CA GLY A 22 -5.28 22.07 -23.41
C GLY A 22 -3.95 22.34 -24.11
N VAL A 23 -3.32 21.38 -24.78
CA VAL A 23 -3.34 21.14 -26.24
C VAL A 23 -2.19 20.13 -26.46
N SER A 24 -2.20 19.07 -27.26
CA SER A 24 -3.14 18.31 -28.11
C SER A 24 -2.31 17.14 -28.70
N ILE A 25 -2.97 16.29 -29.52
CA ILE A 25 -2.45 15.26 -30.47
C ILE A 25 -2.69 13.84 -29.91
N ALA A 26 -3.51 12.95 -30.49
CA ALA A 26 -4.28 12.96 -31.74
C ALA A 26 -5.53 12.06 -31.63
N ILE A 27 -6.40 12.25 -32.61
CA ILE A 27 -7.77 11.79 -32.78
C ILE A 27 -7.83 10.36 -33.33
N ALA A 28 -8.74 9.54 -32.79
CA ALA A 28 -9.51 8.49 -33.48
C ALA A 28 -10.86 8.41 -32.74
N GLN A 29 -11.86 9.23 -33.07
CA GLN A 29 -12.83 9.15 -34.17
C GLN A 29 -13.81 7.95 -34.07
N ASP A 30 -15.08 8.33 -33.92
CA ASP A 30 -16.33 7.68 -34.34
C ASP A 30 -16.43 6.15 -34.39
N SER A 31 -17.23 5.59 -33.46
CA SER A 31 -18.23 4.52 -33.68
C SER A 31 -18.68 4.06 -32.28
N ILE A 32 -19.88 4.38 -31.80
CA ILE A 32 -21.06 3.49 -31.89
C ILE A 32 -22.37 4.30 -31.62
N LEU A 33 -22.40 5.63 -31.81
CA LEU A 33 -23.67 6.40 -31.73
C LEU A 33 -23.90 7.41 -32.88
N SER A 34 -23.01 7.54 -33.87
CA SER A 34 -23.11 8.56 -34.92
C SER A 34 -23.91 8.15 -36.16
N ASP A 35 -24.14 6.86 -36.43
CA ASP A 35 -24.71 6.46 -37.73
C ASP A 35 -26.23 6.25 -37.73
N ASN A 36 -26.88 6.28 -36.57
CA ASN A 36 -28.31 5.97 -36.48
C ASN A 36 -29.23 7.19 -36.29
N PHE A 37 -28.78 8.44 -36.43
CA PHE A 37 -29.66 9.63 -36.30
C PHE A 37 -29.57 10.67 -37.43
N ALA A 38 -29.25 10.27 -38.67
CA ALA A 38 -29.55 11.14 -39.82
C ALA A 38 -31.07 11.27 -40.01
N SER A 39 -31.60 12.49 -39.93
CA SER A 39 -32.95 12.91 -40.36
C SER A 39 -32.83 14.24 -41.12
N SER A 40 -33.83 14.59 -41.93
CA SER A 40 -33.82 15.87 -42.66
C SER A 40 -33.95 17.06 -41.71
N GLU A 41 -33.02 18.03 -41.79
CA GLU A 41 -33.10 19.30 -41.03
C GLU A 41 -34.22 20.20 -41.58
N ILE A 42 -35.07 20.72 -40.68
CA ILE A 42 -36.14 21.68 -41.00
C ILE A 42 -35.79 23.04 -40.38
N THR A 43 -35.55 24.04 -41.21
CA THR A 43 -35.36 25.45 -40.79
C THR A 43 -36.66 26.26 -40.83
N ALA A 44 -36.77 27.28 -39.96
CA ALA A 44 -37.96 28.09 -39.73
C ALA A 44 -38.57 28.78 -40.98
N GLN A 45 -37.83 28.87 -42.09
CA GLN A 45 -38.35 29.42 -43.36
C GLN A 45 -39.35 28.50 -44.08
N ASN A 46 -39.61 27.28 -43.57
CA ASN A 46 -40.36 26.22 -44.27
C ASN A 46 -41.75 25.90 -43.68
N PHE A 47 -42.35 26.77 -42.86
CA PHE A 47 -43.67 26.56 -42.26
C PHE A 47 -44.79 27.25 -43.08
N THR A 48 -45.96 26.60 -43.23
CA THR A 48 -47.13 27.10 -43.98
C THR A 48 -48.39 27.13 -43.10
N SER A 49 -49.08 28.26 -43.02
CA SER A 49 -50.34 28.37 -42.27
C SER A 49 -51.48 27.59 -42.95
N SER A 50 -52.11 26.65 -42.24
CA SER A 50 -53.29 25.91 -42.71
C SER A 50 -54.60 26.57 -42.23
N GLY A 51 -55.37 27.18 -43.14
CA GLY A 51 -56.73 27.70 -42.92
C GLY A 51 -57.05 28.99 -43.68
N ASN A 52 -58.17 29.03 -44.42
CA ASN A 52 -58.53 30.11 -45.34
C ASN A 52 -58.77 31.47 -44.66
N ALA A 53 -57.83 32.42 -44.81
CA ALA A 53 -58.06 33.66 -45.55
C ALA A 53 -56.76 34.48 -45.69
N THR A 54 -56.59 35.05 -46.88
CA THR A 54 -55.44 35.75 -47.45
C THR A 54 -54.88 36.87 -46.58
N LEU A 55 -53.56 37.08 -46.61
CA LEU A 55 -52.98 38.40 -46.90
C LEU A 55 -51.48 38.33 -47.19
N THR A 56 -51.10 39.20 -48.11
CA THR A 56 -49.83 39.43 -48.78
C THR A 56 -48.76 40.05 -47.89
N ASP A 57 -47.52 39.64 -48.18
CA ASP A 57 -46.23 40.20 -47.76
C ASP A 57 -45.76 39.84 -46.33
N GLY A 58 -45.20 38.64 -46.19
CA GLY A 58 -44.00 38.43 -45.38
C GLY A 58 -44.09 38.31 -43.86
N ALA A 59 -45.24 37.96 -43.24
CA ALA A 59 -45.32 37.43 -41.86
C ALA A 59 -46.72 36.85 -41.55
N LEU A 60 -46.79 35.78 -40.74
CA LEU A 60 -47.94 34.91 -40.45
C LEU A 60 -49.15 35.63 -39.76
N LYS A 61 -50.39 35.11 -39.89
CA LYS A 61 -51.67 35.72 -39.41
C LYS A 61 -52.54 34.80 -38.53
N PHE A 62 -53.41 35.39 -37.70
CA PHE A 62 -54.19 34.79 -36.59
C PHE A 62 -55.69 34.53 -36.91
N SER A 63 -56.31 33.55 -36.24
CA SER A 63 -57.78 33.36 -36.17
C SER A 63 -58.32 33.65 -34.77
N LYS A 64 -59.46 34.32 -34.66
CA LYS A 64 -60.13 34.70 -33.39
C LYS A 64 -61.14 33.63 -32.90
N ASP A 65 -61.48 32.66 -33.73
CA ASP A 65 -62.61 31.76 -33.48
C ASP A 65 -62.20 30.36 -32.98
N THR A 66 -60.91 30.15 -32.70
CA THR A 66 -60.38 28.93 -32.08
C THR A 66 -59.39 29.29 -30.96
N PRO A 67 -59.43 28.62 -29.80
CA PRO A 67 -58.68 29.04 -28.60
C PRO A 67 -57.18 28.74 -28.61
N ALA A 68 -56.54 28.59 -29.77
CA ALA A 68 -55.10 28.30 -29.87
C ALA A 68 -54.48 28.86 -31.17
N MET A 69 -53.22 29.30 -31.07
CA MET A 69 -52.39 29.73 -32.21
C MET A 69 -51.65 28.51 -32.79
N TYR A 70 -51.61 28.37 -34.11
CA TYR A 70 -50.89 27.27 -34.78
C TYR A 70 -49.96 27.82 -35.86
N LEU A 71 -48.73 27.34 -35.81
CA LEU A 71 -47.67 27.64 -36.76
C LEU A 71 -47.18 26.29 -37.26
N SER A 72 -47.85 25.76 -38.28
CA SER A 72 -47.68 24.38 -38.75
C SER A 72 -46.92 24.27 -40.06
N LYS A 73 -46.31 23.11 -40.26
CA LYS A 73 -45.91 22.59 -41.56
C LYS A 73 -46.68 21.28 -41.69
N GLU A 74 -47.63 21.21 -42.62
CA GLU A 74 -48.44 20.01 -42.84
C GLU A 74 -47.69 19.09 -43.80
N ASP A 75 -46.98 18.12 -43.24
CA ASP A 75 -46.33 17.02 -43.95
C ASP A 75 -46.33 15.77 -43.05
N ASN A 76 -46.32 14.57 -43.65
CA ASN A 76 -46.15 13.31 -42.94
C ASN A 76 -44.71 13.18 -42.44
N LEU A 77 -44.44 13.65 -41.22
CA LEU A 77 -43.12 13.64 -40.60
C LEU A 77 -42.98 12.36 -39.76
N LYS A 78 -42.14 11.43 -40.21
CA LYS A 78 -41.78 10.22 -39.45
C LYS A 78 -40.50 10.42 -38.63
N ASP A 79 -39.47 10.98 -39.26
CA ASP A 79 -38.21 11.36 -38.63
C ASP A 79 -37.88 12.81 -39.03
N PHE A 80 -37.60 13.71 -38.08
CA PHE A 80 -37.22 15.09 -38.38
C PHE A 80 -36.34 15.72 -37.30
N THR A 81 -35.57 16.75 -37.68
CA THR A 81 -34.86 17.62 -36.74
C THR A 81 -35.35 19.06 -36.88
N LEU A 82 -35.68 19.69 -35.75
CA LEU A 82 -36.09 21.08 -35.63
C LEU A 82 -35.04 21.87 -34.83
N ASP A 83 -34.45 22.87 -35.48
CA ASP A 83 -33.49 23.80 -34.86
C ASP A 83 -34.07 25.20 -34.81
N VAL A 84 -34.18 25.75 -33.60
CA VAL A 84 -34.72 27.09 -33.37
C VAL A 84 -34.00 27.80 -32.23
N LYS A 85 -33.84 29.12 -32.35
CA LYS A 85 -33.47 29.96 -31.21
C LYS A 85 -34.69 30.39 -30.44
N TRP A 86 -34.63 30.32 -29.12
CA TRP A 86 -35.74 30.63 -28.23
C TRP A 86 -35.34 31.63 -27.16
N GLN A 87 -36.16 32.66 -26.94
CA GLN A 87 -35.96 33.65 -25.88
C GLN A 87 -37.30 34.08 -25.27
N VAL A 88 -37.42 34.05 -23.94
CA VAL A 88 -38.56 34.63 -23.21
C VAL A 88 -38.32 36.13 -23.03
N LEU A 89 -39.33 36.97 -23.29
CA LEU A 89 -39.14 38.42 -23.42
C LEU A 89 -39.71 39.25 -22.24
N ASN A 90 -40.62 38.72 -21.42
CA ASN A 90 -41.34 39.49 -20.38
C ASN A 90 -41.36 38.75 -19.02
N GLU A 91 -41.27 39.48 -17.90
CA GLU A 91 -41.35 38.96 -16.52
C GLU A 91 -42.79 39.00 -15.98
N GLU A 92 -43.45 37.85 -15.84
CA GLU A 92 -44.49 37.68 -14.81
C GLU A 92 -44.17 36.45 -13.95
N LYS A 93 -44.18 36.64 -12.63
CA LYS A 93 -43.61 35.73 -11.62
C LYS A 93 -44.68 35.29 -10.61
N THR A 94 -45.37 34.19 -10.88
CA THR A 94 -45.96 33.33 -9.86
C THR A 94 -45.67 31.84 -10.12
N ALA A 95 -45.35 31.11 -9.05
CA ALA A 95 -44.96 29.72 -9.09
C ALA A 95 -46.12 28.79 -9.54
N GLY A 96 -45.87 27.98 -10.58
CA GLY A 96 -46.70 26.81 -10.92
C GLY A 96 -47.71 26.94 -12.07
N SER A 97 -47.77 28.05 -12.82
CA SER A 97 -48.86 28.26 -13.81
C SER A 97 -48.48 28.69 -15.24
N TYR A 98 -47.22 28.88 -15.61
CA TYR A 98 -46.87 29.32 -16.97
C TYR A 98 -46.46 28.15 -17.87
N LYS A 99 -47.23 27.87 -18.93
CA LYS A 99 -46.99 26.77 -19.87
C LYS A 99 -46.89 27.30 -21.30
N GLY A 100 -45.68 27.56 -21.78
CA GLY A 100 -45.37 27.77 -23.18
C GLY A 100 -44.53 26.61 -23.72
N GLY A 101 -44.69 26.20 -24.98
CA GLY A 101 -43.98 25.02 -25.49
C GLY A 101 -44.29 24.64 -26.93
N ILE A 102 -43.65 23.58 -27.38
CA ILE A 102 -43.77 23.03 -28.75
C ILE A 102 -44.69 21.81 -28.69
N LEU A 103 -45.74 21.81 -29.50
CA LEU A 103 -46.69 20.71 -29.63
C LEU A 103 -46.42 19.93 -30.91
N LEU A 104 -46.30 18.61 -30.77
CA LEU A 104 -46.16 17.65 -31.88
C LEU A 104 -47.47 16.87 -32.02
N ARG A 105 -48.11 16.98 -33.19
CA ARG A 105 -49.45 16.44 -33.43
C ARG A 105 -49.43 15.25 -34.39
N ALA A 106 -50.19 14.19 -34.08
CA ALA A 106 -50.39 13.03 -34.95
C ALA A 106 -51.32 13.35 -36.14
N ASN A 107 -51.04 12.74 -37.30
CA ASN A 107 -51.90 12.80 -38.47
C ASN A 107 -53.10 11.86 -38.27
N ASN A 108 -54.32 12.37 -38.44
CA ASN A 108 -55.52 11.60 -38.13
C ASN A 108 -56.06 10.97 -39.42
N GLU A 109 -55.90 9.66 -39.63
CA GLU A 109 -56.65 8.95 -40.66
C GLU A 109 -58.07 8.68 -40.14
N ALA A 110 -59.05 9.28 -40.81
CA ALA A 110 -60.42 9.42 -40.37
C ALA A 110 -61.21 8.10 -40.35
N SER A 111 -61.82 7.76 -39.21
CA SER A 111 -63.24 7.29 -39.14
C SER A 111 -63.80 7.05 -37.72
N ASP A 112 -63.13 7.42 -36.63
CA ASP A 112 -63.72 7.29 -35.29
C ASP A 112 -64.22 8.64 -34.78
N THR A 113 -65.45 8.69 -34.26
CA THR A 113 -66.18 9.91 -33.82
C THR A 113 -65.61 10.57 -32.55
N LEU A 114 -64.30 10.44 -32.33
CA LEU A 114 -63.50 11.03 -31.25
C LEU A 114 -62.78 12.32 -31.71
N THR A 115 -63.52 13.31 -32.23
CA THR A 115 -62.97 14.66 -32.44
C THR A 115 -63.57 15.65 -31.45
N GLY A 116 -62.81 15.95 -30.40
CA GLY A 116 -63.21 16.90 -29.36
C GLY A 116 -62.10 17.49 -28.48
N GLY A 117 -60.81 17.31 -28.79
CA GLY A 117 -59.76 18.05 -28.09
C GLY A 117 -58.35 17.46 -28.25
N LEU A 118 -57.69 17.81 -29.35
CA LEU A 118 -56.27 17.61 -29.68
C LEU A 118 -55.47 16.59 -28.82
N SER A 119 -55.13 15.47 -29.43
CA SER A 119 -54.27 14.42 -28.86
C SER A 119 -52.88 14.50 -29.50
N GLY A 120 -51.85 14.77 -28.70
CA GLY A 120 -50.46 14.84 -29.17
C GLY A 120 -49.43 14.95 -28.04
N LEU A 121 -48.15 15.06 -28.39
CA LEU A 121 -47.04 15.17 -27.43
C LEU A 121 -46.63 16.63 -27.29
N MET A 122 -46.61 17.16 -26.07
CA MET A 122 -46.16 18.52 -25.80
C MET A 122 -44.80 18.51 -25.09
N ILE A 123 -43.92 19.39 -25.57
CA ILE A 123 -42.64 19.73 -24.96
C ILE A 123 -42.83 21.10 -24.30
N GLY A 124 -43.04 21.10 -22.99
CA GLY A 124 -43.36 22.30 -22.21
C GLY A 124 -42.12 22.92 -21.56
N LEU A 125 -42.00 24.24 -21.63
CA LEU A 125 -41.03 25.05 -20.89
C LEU A 125 -41.78 25.82 -19.80
N GLU A 126 -41.42 25.55 -18.54
CA GLU A 126 -42.11 26.11 -17.38
C GLU A 126 -41.13 26.42 -16.23
N TYR A 127 -41.52 27.26 -15.28
CA TYR A 127 -40.71 27.54 -14.09
C TYR A 127 -41.21 26.72 -12.91
N ASN A 128 -40.26 26.11 -12.19
CA ASN A 128 -40.59 25.42 -10.94
C ASN A 128 -40.86 26.41 -9.80
N GLY A 129 -41.42 25.94 -8.68
CA GLY A 129 -41.81 26.77 -7.53
C GLY A 129 -40.67 27.55 -6.86
N ASN A 130 -39.42 27.34 -7.28
CA ASN A 130 -38.22 28.02 -6.81
C ASN A 130 -37.62 28.99 -7.85
N SER A 131 -38.40 29.39 -8.87
CA SER A 131 -38.00 30.34 -9.92
C SER A 131 -36.81 29.88 -10.78
N THR A 132 -36.70 28.56 -11.02
CA THR A 132 -35.72 27.97 -11.95
C THR A 132 -36.47 27.38 -13.15
N MET A 133 -35.97 27.58 -14.38
CA MET A 133 -36.64 27.09 -15.59
C MET A 133 -36.41 25.58 -15.76
N GLN A 134 -37.48 24.83 -16.03
CA GLN A 134 -37.48 23.39 -16.24
C GLN A 134 -38.12 23.01 -17.59
N VAL A 135 -37.73 21.85 -18.11
CA VAL A 135 -38.32 21.26 -19.32
C VAL A 135 -39.20 20.08 -18.90
N SER A 136 -40.38 20.00 -19.48
CA SER A 136 -41.33 18.89 -19.26
C SER A 136 -41.73 18.27 -20.60
N ILE A 137 -42.00 16.97 -20.59
CA ILE A 137 -42.57 16.26 -21.74
C ILE A 137 -43.79 15.49 -21.26
N GLY A 138 -44.89 15.60 -22.00
CA GLY A 138 -46.18 15.10 -21.56
C GLY A 138 -47.18 14.89 -22.67
N ASN A 139 -48.20 14.09 -22.37
CA ASN A 139 -49.34 13.93 -23.25
C ASN A 139 -50.24 15.15 -23.13
N TRP A 140 -50.62 15.72 -24.26
CA TRP A 140 -51.63 16.76 -24.34
C TRP A 140 -52.92 16.12 -24.86
N PHE A 141 -53.95 16.08 -24.02
CA PHE A 141 -55.23 15.46 -24.35
C PHE A 141 -56.38 16.30 -23.79
N ASN A 142 -57.33 16.69 -24.64
CA ASN A 142 -58.52 17.47 -24.27
C ASN A 142 -58.24 18.77 -23.49
N GLY A 143 -57.20 19.50 -23.91
CA GLY A 143 -56.83 20.80 -23.29
C GLY A 143 -56.13 20.67 -21.94
N VAL A 144 -55.79 19.44 -21.53
CA VAL A 144 -55.04 19.16 -20.30
C VAL A 144 -53.67 18.61 -20.67
N TYR A 145 -52.64 19.23 -20.11
CA TYR A 145 -51.28 18.72 -20.16
C TYR A 145 -51.03 17.78 -18.99
N GLU A 146 -50.77 16.51 -19.29
CA GLU A 146 -50.30 15.52 -18.33
C GLU A 146 -48.82 15.24 -18.56
N PRO A 147 -47.93 15.89 -17.79
CA PRO A 147 -46.49 15.68 -17.89
C PRO A 147 -46.15 14.26 -17.45
N VAL A 148 -45.44 13.55 -18.32
CA VAL A 148 -44.93 12.20 -18.06
C VAL A 148 -43.54 12.28 -17.43
N GLY A 149 -42.84 13.40 -17.61
CA GLY A 149 -41.56 13.68 -17.00
C GLY A 149 -41.23 15.17 -16.89
N TYR A 150 -40.40 15.49 -15.90
CA TYR A 150 -39.85 16.82 -15.65
C TYR A 150 -38.34 16.71 -15.47
N TRP A 151 -37.62 17.68 -16.00
CA TRP A 151 -36.19 17.79 -15.82
C TRP A 151 -35.81 19.22 -15.49
N ASP A 152 -35.11 19.39 -14.37
CA ASP A 152 -34.54 20.67 -14.00
C ASP A 152 -33.36 20.97 -14.93
N ALA A 153 -33.47 22.07 -15.66
CA ALA A 153 -32.41 22.48 -16.58
C ALA A 153 -31.27 23.21 -15.85
N GLY A 154 -31.44 23.53 -14.56
CA GLY A 154 -30.41 24.17 -13.72
C GLY A 154 -30.18 25.64 -14.03
N TRP A 155 -31.13 26.30 -14.68
CA TRP A 155 -30.99 27.68 -15.16
C TRP A 155 -31.64 28.68 -14.19
N GLY A 156 -30.80 29.46 -13.49
CA GLY A 156 -31.27 30.59 -12.68
C GLY A 156 -31.85 31.73 -13.52
N ASN A 157 -32.71 32.56 -12.91
CA ASN A 157 -33.45 33.68 -13.51
C ASN A 157 -32.68 34.44 -14.61
N GLY A 158 -33.03 34.24 -15.90
CA GLY A 158 -32.41 34.99 -17.00
C GLY A 158 -33.05 34.79 -18.38
N PHE A 159 -33.36 35.92 -19.04
CA PHE A 159 -34.06 36.09 -20.33
C PHE A 159 -33.14 35.98 -21.56
N ALA A 160 -32.09 35.17 -21.51
CA ALA A 160 -31.12 35.12 -22.61
C ALA A 160 -31.52 34.10 -23.68
N GLU A 161 -31.23 34.40 -24.95
CA GLU A 161 -31.55 33.56 -26.12
C GLU A 161 -30.82 32.20 -26.03
N ARG A 162 -31.48 31.13 -26.47
CA ARG A 162 -31.02 29.74 -26.37
C ARG A 162 -31.18 29.03 -27.70
N ASN A 163 -30.25 28.14 -28.05
CA ASN A 163 -30.42 27.25 -29.20
C ASN A 163 -31.08 25.96 -28.73
N LEU A 164 -32.25 25.66 -29.27
CA LEU A 164 -33.05 24.48 -29.02
C LEU A 164 -33.07 23.61 -30.28
N LYS A 165 -32.62 22.37 -30.14
CA LYS A 165 -32.61 21.33 -31.17
C LYS A 165 -33.50 20.17 -30.72
N ILE A 166 -34.51 19.83 -31.51
CA ILE A 166 -35.40 18.69 -31.24
C ILE A 166 -35.26 17.70 -32.38
N ILE A 167 -34.96 16.45 -32.07
CA ILE A 167 -34.77 15.37 -33.03
C ILE A 167 -35.82 14.31 -32.73
N VAL A 168 -36.66 14.01 -33.70
CA VAL A 168 -37.62 12.91 -33.64
C VAL A 168 -37.15 11.85 -34.62
N LYS A 169 -36.99 10.62 -34.15
CA LYS A 169 -36.61 9.48 -34.98
C LYS A 169 -37.31 8.21 -34.52
N GLY A 170 -38.22 7.70 -35.34
CA GLY A 170 -39.11 6.60 -34.98
C GLY A 170 -39.97 6.95 -33.78
N ASP A 171 -39.86 6.16 -32.71
CA ASP A 171 -40.55 6.36 -31.44
C ASP A 171 -39.71 7.11 -30.40
N VAL A 172 -38.58 7.68 -30.81
CA VAL A 172 -37.65 8.41 -29.94
C VAL A 172 -37.72 9.90 -30.22
N VAL A 173 -37.94 10.67 -29.16
CA VAL A 173 -37.86 12.14 -29.19
C VAL A 173 -36.68 12.58 -28.34
N SER A 174 -35.81 13.38 -28.92
CA SER A 174 -34.62 13.91 -28.28
C SER A 174 -34.61 15.43 -28.31
N ILE A 175 -34.23 16.05 -27.20
CA ILE A 175 -34.26 17.50 -27.00
C ILE A 175 -32.89 17.93 -26.49
N ILE A 176 -32.30 18.89 -27.19
CA ILE A 176 -30.97 19.43 -26.91
C ILE A 176 -31.10 20.95 -26.75
N ILE A 177 -30.65 21.48 -25.60
CA ILE A 177 -30.67 22.93 -25.35
C ILE A 177 -29.29 23.37 -24.84
N ASN A 178 -28.56 24.15 -25.63
CA ASN A 178 -27.21 24.64 -25.30
C ASN A 178 -26.32 23.57 -24.61
N ASN A 179 -26.29 22.37 -25.19
CA ASN A 179 -25.54 21.17 -24.75
C ASN A 179 -26.10 20.38 -23.56
N TRP A 180 -27.29 20.73 -23.04
CA TRP A 180 -28.08 19.84 -22.18
C TRP A 180 -28.93 18.92 -23.05
N HIS A 181 -28.97 17.62 -22.74
CA HIS A 181 -29.57 16.60 -23.60
C HIS A 181 -30.53 15.70 -22.83
N ALA A 182 -31.76 15.59 -23.31
CA ALA A 182 -32.75 14.64 -22.84
C ALA A 182 -33.29 13.82 -24.01
N HIS A 183 -33.65 12.57 -23.76
CA HIS A 183 -34.36 11.73 -24.71
C HIS A 183 -35.46 10.95 -24.00
N THR A 184 -36.55 10.72 -24.71
CA THR A 184 -37.66 9.88 -24.27
C THR A 184 -38.13 9.00 -25.41
N HIS A 185 -38.59 7.80 -25.05
CA HIS A 185 -39.34 6.95 -25.96
C HIS A 185 -40.83 7.20 -25.74
N VAL A 186 -41.59 7.25 -26.81
CA VAL A 186 -43.05 7.41 -26.75
C VAL A 186 -43.69 6.22 -27.42
N GLU A 187 -44.67 5.58 -26.78
CA GLU A 187 -45.35 4.43 -27.37
C GLU A 187 -46.15 4.88 -28.61
N LYS A 188 -45.66 4.53 -29.80
CA LYS A 188 -46.34 4.48 -31.13
C LYS A 188 -47.57 5.38 -31.38
N TYR A 189 -47.55 6.64 -30.93
CA TYR A 189 -48.69 7.54 -31.10
C TYR A 189 -48.62 8.45 -32.33
N PHE A 190 -47.64 8.31 -33.24
CA PHE A 190 -47.42 9.31 -34.28
C PHE A 190 -46.97 8.70 -35.62
N ASP A 191 -47.85 8.70 -36.61
CA ASP A 191 -47.47 9.19 -37.94
C ASP A 191 -47.69 10.71 -37.84
N ALA A 192 -46.66 11.51 -37.51
CA ALA A 192 -46.86 12.92 -37.18
C ALA A 192 -47.32 13.73 -38.41
N GLY A 193 -48.31 14.62 -38.21
CA GLY A 193 -48.90 15.43 -39.28
C GLY A 193 -48.55 16.92 -39.21
N SER A 194 -48.26 17.48 -38.03
CA SER A 194 -47.91 18.90 -37.89
C SER A 194 -47.17 19.22 -36.59
N VAL A 195 -46.28 20.22 -36.62
CA VAL A 195 -45.64 20.85 -35.44
C VAL A 195 -46.33 22.19 -35.15
N GLY A 196 -46.48 22.60 -33.90
CA GLY A 196 -47.06 23.92 -33.54
C GLY A 196 -46.49 24.48 -32.24
N PHE A 197 -46.74 25.77 -31.96
CA PHE A 197 -46.27 26.46 -30.76
C PHE A 197 -47.45 26.94 -29.91
N LEU A 198 -47.41 26.64 -28.61
CA LEU A 198 -48.41 27.05 -27.63
C LEU A 198 -47.80 28.08 -26.68
N SER A 199 -48.53 29.16 -26.42
CA SER A 199 -48.21 30.13 -25.38
C SER A 199 -49.39 30.33 -24.45
N ASN A 200 -49.16 30.22 -23.14
CA ASN A 200 -50.12 30.57 -22.10
C ASN A 200 -49.55 31.74 -21.27
N GLY A 201 -49.87 32.99 -21.66
CA GLY A 201 -49.47 34.21 -20.94
C GLY A 201 -48.01 34.65 -21.10
N LEU A 202 -47.25 34.09 -22.05
CA LEU A 202 -45.82 34.40 -22.25
C LEU A 202 -45.54 35.02 -23.64
N SER A 203 -44.73 36.08 -23.66
CA SER A 203 -44.14 36.60 -24.89
C SER A 203 -42.77 35.96 -25.12
N PHE A 204 -42.54 35.40 -26.30
CA PHE A 204 -41.24 34.82 -26.68
C PHE A 204 -40.85 35.13 -28.13
N LYS A 205 -39.56 34.98 -28.41
CA LYS A 205 -38.93 35.10 -29.74
C LYS A 205 -38.51 33.71 -30.21
N VAL A 206 -38.88 33.36 -31.44
CA VAL A 206 -38.38 32.16 -32.13
C VAL A 206 -37.58 32.61 -33.34
N ASP A 207 -36.27 32.35 -33.33
CA ASP A 207 -35.28 32.98 -34.23
C ASP A 207 -35.44 34.50 -34.22
N ASP A 208 -35.98 35.10 -35.27
CA ASP A 208 -36.23 36.55 -35.36
C ASP A 208 -37.71 36.95 -35.31
N LEU A 209 -38.60 35.99 -35.11
CA LEU A 209 -40.05 36.19 -35.04
C LEU A 209 -40.50 36.45 -33.60
N LYS A 210 -41.13 37.61 -33.35
CA LYS A 210 -41.67 37.96 -32.04
C LYS A 210 -43.15 37.56 -31.93
N ILE A 211 -43.48 36.72 -30.95
CA ILE A 211 -44.82 36.19 -30.72
C ILE A 211 -45.34 36.80 -29.42
N SER A 212 -45.85 38.03 -29.48
CA SER A 212 -46.16 38.83 -28.28
C SER A 212 -47.63 38.93 -27.89
N ASP A 213 -48.58 38.39 -28.67
CA ASP A 213 -50.02 38.66 -28.45
C ASP A 213 -50.93 37.41 -28.47
N ALA A 214 -50.50 36.29 -27.87
CA ALA A 214 -51.33 35.08 -27.73
C ALA A 214 -52.34 35.20 -26.56
N PRO A 215 -53.64 34.78 -26.71
CA PRO A 215 -54.66 34.94 -25.66
C PRO A 215 -54.58 33.92 -24.50
N GLU A 216 -55.22 34.24 -23.36
CA GLU A 216 -54.77 33.84 -22.01
C GLU A 216 -55.55 32.72 -21.25
N ASN A 217 -56.50 31.96 -21.82
CA ASN A 217 -57.28 30.97 -21.02
C ASN A 217 -57.66 29.67 -21.76
N ILE A 218 -57.22 28.50 -21.27
CA ILE A 218 -57.65 27.16 -21.73
C ILE A 218 -57.80 26.19 -20.52
N TYR A 219 -58.98 26.11 -19.91
CA TYR A 219 -59.40 24.99 -19.03
C TYR A 219 -60.94 24.89 -19.04
N THR A 220 -61.50 23.70 -19.30
CA THR A 220 -62.79 23.11 -18.80
C THR A 220 -63.50 22.24 -19.85
N ALA A 221 -63.68 20.92 -19.58
CA ALA A 221 -64.85 20.13 -20.02
C ALA A 221 -64.89 18.66 -19.47
N VAL A 222 -65.81 18.44 -18.51
CA VAL A 222 -66.70 17.26 -18.32
C VAL A 222 -66.23 15.98 -17.59
N VAL A 223 -67.08 15.58 -16.64
CA VAL A 223 -67.05 14.51 -15.61
C VAL A 223 -67.66 13.18 -16.13
N ARG A 224 -67.20 12.04 -15.55
CA ARG A 224 -67.65 10.63 -15.78
C ARG A 224 -69.16 10.38 -15.65
N GLU A 225 -69.69 9.34 -16.34
CA GLU A 225 -70.65 8.38 -15.72
C GLU A 225 -70.95 7.06 -16.52
N GLN A 226 -71.06 5.94 -15.76
CA GLN A 226 -71.82 4.67 -15.96
C GLN A 226 -71.16 3.38 -16.55
N TRP A 227 -70.89 2.45 -15.62
CA TRP A 227 -70.63 1.00 -15.76
C TRP A 227 -71.87 0.20 -15.30
N LYS A 228 -72.14 -1.00 -15.86
CA LYS A 228 -73.16 -1.95 -15.37
C LYS A 228 -72.69 -3.41 -15.50
N GLY A 229 -72.44 -4.12 -14.38
CA GLY A 229 -72.25 -5.58 -14.28
C GLY A 229 -71.51 -6.03 -12.99
N PHE A 230 -71.81 -7.20 -12.39
CA PHE A 230 -71.48 -7.62 -11.00
C PHE A 230 -70.30 -8.64 -10.85
N ARG A 231 -69.49 -8.48 -9.77
CA ARG A 231 -68.67 -9.37 -8.85
C ARG A 231 -68.10 -10.72 -9.37
N GLU A 232 -66.86 -11.17 -9.04
CA GLU A 232 -66.35 -11.46 -7.68
C GLU A 232 -64.85 -11.91 -7.62
N ILE A 233 -63.85 -11.01 -7.51
CA ILE A 233 -62.54 -11.31 -6.89
C ILE A 233 -62.11 -10.06 -6.10
N GLY A 234 -62.03 -10.17 -4.77
CA GLY A 234 -61.43 -9.13 -3.93
C GLY A 234 -59.92 -9.28 -3.94
N THR A 235 -59.19 -8.21 -4.22
CA THR A 235 -57.73 -8.14 -4.10
C THR A 235 -57.27 -8.61 -2.71
N GLY A 236 -56.42 -9.66 -2.64
CA GLY A 236 -55.57 -9.94 -1.47
C GLY A 236 -56.23 -10.47 -0.19
N VAL A 237 -57.23 -11.35 -0.26
CA VAL A 237 -57.80 -11.98 0.95
C VAL A 237 -57.27 -13.41 1.09
N ALA A 238 -56.55 -13.66 2.18
CA ALA A 238 -56.13 -15.00 2.59
C ALA A 238 -57.32 -15.97 2.74
N PHE A 239 -57.19 -17.18 2.20
CA PHE A 239 -58.22 -18.22 2.33
C PHE A 239 -58.05 -18.99 3.63
N VAL A 240 -59.11 -19.05 4.43
CA VAL A 240 -59.15 -19.82 5.68
C VAL A 240 -59.70 -21.23 5.45
N ALA A 241 -59.46 -22.13 6.42
CA ALA A 241 -59.82 -23.55 6.36
C ALA A 241 -61.22 -23.82 5.76
N GLY A 242 -61.28 -24.63 4.70
CA GLY A 242 -62.52 -25.08 4.08
C GLY A 242 -63.09 -24.17 2.99
N GLN A 243 -62.47 -23.02 2.72
CA GLN A 243 -62.84 -22.20 1.56
C GLN A 243 -62.27 -22.78 0.25
N ASN A 244 -63.11 -22.75 -0.79
CA ASN A 244 -62.78 -23.22 -2.14
C ASN A 244 -62.55 -22.04 -3.08
N HIS A 245 -61.45 -22.08 -3.83
CA HIS A 245 -61.18 -21.14 -4.91
C HIS A 245 -61.07 -21.91 -6.22
N THR A 246 -61.82 -21.50 -7.23
CA THR A 246 -61.81 -22.12 -8.56
C THR A 246 -61.45 -21.11 -9.63
N PHE A 247 -60.50 -21.44 -10.50
CA PHE A 247 -60.14 -20.64 -11.67
C PHE A 247 -59.85 -21.54 -12.87
N LYS A 248 -60.02 -21.01 -14.08
CA LYS A 248 -59.75 -21.73 -15.33
C LYS A 248 -58.42 -21.29 -15.90
N MET A 249 -57.76 -22.15 -16.66
CA MET A 249 -56.59 -21.80 -17.46
C MET A 249 -56.72 -22.39 -18.87
N SER A 250 -56.41 -21.56 -19.85
CA SER A 250 -56.43 -21.89 -21.27
C SER A 250 -55.26 -22.79 -21.64
N LEU A 251 -55.46 -23.67 -22.61
CA LEU A 251 -54.43 -24.56 -23.12
C LEU A 251 -54.24 -24.33 -24.61
N PRO A 252 -53.08 -23.78 -25.05
CA PRO A 252 -52.81 -23.63 -26.47
C PRO A 252 -52.72 -25.00 -27.15
N SER A 253 -53.04 -25.05 -28.45
CA SER A 253 -53.05 -26.29 -29.23
C SER A 253 -51.70 -27.03 -29.21
N ALA A 254 -50.60 -26.29 -29.05
CA ALA A 254 -49.24 -26.85 -28.94
C ALA A 254 -49.01 -27.69 -27.66
N VAL A 255 -49.81 -27.50 -26.60
CA VAL A 255 -49.73 -28.31 -25.36
C VAL A 255 -49.99 -29.80 -25.64
N GLN A 256 -50.71 -30.13 -26.72
CA GLN A 256 -51.02 -31.51 -27.07
C GLN A 256 -49.77 -32.36 -27.37
N ASN A 257 -48.65 -31.70 -27.73
CA ASN A 257 -47.35 -32.32 -27.98
C ASN A 257 -46.36 -32.17 -26.81
N ALA A 258 -46.83 -31.69 -25.65
CA ALA A 258 -45.97 -31.46 -24.50
C ALA A 258 -45.48 -32.78 -23.88
N THR A 259 -44.18 -32.83 -23.55
CA THR A 259 -43.57 -33.92 -22.79
C THR A 259 -43.70 -33.70 -21.28
N LYS A 260 -43.83 -32.43 -20.87
CA LYS A 260 -44.00 -32.01 -19.47
C LYS A 260 -44.92 -30.79 -19.40
N VAL A 261 -45.75 -30.73 -18.36
CA VAL A 261 -46.56 -29.56 -18.02
C VAL A 261 -46.30 -29.21 -16.56
N THR A 262 -46.04 -27.94 -16.27
CA THR A 262 -45.63 -27.49 -14.94
C THR A 262 -46.37 -26.23 -14.54
N MET A 263 -46.96 -26.23 -13.35
CA MET A 263 -47.55 -25.04 -12.72
C MET A 263 -46.52 -24.40 -11.80
N TYR A 264 -46.13 -23.17 -12.10
CA TYR A 264 -45.35 -22.32 -11.21
C TYR A 264 -46.29 -21.45 -10.38
N ARG A 265 -46.06 -21.38 -9.07
CA ARG A 265 -46.78 -20.48 -8.18
C ARG A 265 -45.82 -19.74 -7.25
N ARG A 266 -46.11 -18.48 -6.93
CA ARG A 266 -45.45 -17.76 -5.84
C ARG A 266 -46.26 -17.88 -4.57
N ALA A 267 -45.73 -18.48 -3.51
CA ALA A 267 -46.36 -18.34 -2.20
C ALA A 267 -46.02 -16.97 -1.58
N GLU A 268 -47.02 -16.32 -0.97
CA GLU A 268 -46.76 -15.13 -0.17
C GLU A 268 -46.03 -15.49 1.14
N PRO A 269 -45.19 -14.60 1.71
CA PRO A 269 -44.43 -14.86 2.94
C PRO A 269 -45.27 -15.28 4.15
N TYR A 270 -46.57 -14.94 4.17
CA TYR A 270 -47.50 -15.26 5.25
C TYR A 270 -48.37 -16.50 4.97
N SER A 271 -48.25 -17.10 3.78
CA SER A 271 -48.96 -18.34 3.43
C SER A 271 -48.37 -19.52 4.21
N THR A 272 -49.16 -20.10 5.11
CA THR A 272 -48.70 -21.10 6.09
C THR A 272 -49.53 -22.38 6.10
N ALA A 273 -50.74 -22.37 5.52
CA ALA A 273 -51.58 -23.54 5.32
C ALA A 273 -51.25 -24.30 4.03
N SER A 274 -51.84 -25.47 3.83
CA SER A 274 -51.77 -26.23 2.58
C SER A 274 -53.14 -26.25 1.90
N ALA A 275 -53.20 -26.52 0.59
CA ALA A 275 -54.47 -26.68 -0.13
C ALA A 275 -54.56 -28.02 -0.83
N THR A 276 -55.73 -28.67 -0.77
CA THR A 276 -56.04 -29.79 -1.67
C THR A 276 -56.39 -29.23 -3.03
N VAL A 277 -55.76 -29.76 -4.07
CA VAL A 277 -55.88 -29.26 -5.45
C VAL A 277 -56.56 -30.30 -6.32
N THR A 278 -57.55 -29.84 -7.08
CA THR A 278 -58.24 -30.64 -8.09
C THR A 278 -58.22 -29.93 -9.43
N ILE A 279 -58.26 -30.69 -10.53
CA ILE A 279 -58.38 -30.19 -11.90
C ILE A 279 -59.60 -30.86 -12.55
N ASP A 280 -60.55 -30.06 -13.02
CA ASP A 280 -61.84 -30.50 -13.56
C ASP A 280 -62.55 -31.55 -12.67
N GLY A 281 -62.45 -31.36 -11.34
CA GLY A 281 -63.05 -32.23 -10.33
C GLY A 281 -62.25 -33.49 -9.97
N GLN A 282 -61.11 -33.76 -10.60
CA GLN A 282 -60.20 -34.87 -10.22
C GLN A 282 -59.07 -34.37 -9.31
N THR A 283 -58.81 -35.07 -8.20
CA THR A 283 -57.78 -34.66 -7.24
C THR A 283 -56.36 -34.89 -7.74
N LEU A 284 -55.54 -33.85 -7.70
CA LEU A 284 -54.12 -33.87 -8.06
C LEU A 284 -53.23 -34.16 -6.84
N GLY A 285 -53.59 -33.65 -5.67
CA GLY A 285 -52.82 -33.83 -4.43
C GLY A 285 -52.93 -32.62 -3.50
N GLU A 286 -51.99 -32.49 -2.57
CA GLU A 286 -51.91 -31.34 -1.67
C GLU A 286 -50.70 -30.47 -1.99
N TRP A 287 -50.90 -29.16 -2.05
CA TRP A 287 -49.84 -28.18 -2.26
C TRP A 287 -49.54 -27.46 -0.93
N SER A 288 -48.28 -27.52 -0.49
CA SER A 288 -47.76 -26.73 0.65
C SER A 288 -47.93 -25.25 0.36
N GLY A 289 -48.33 -24.43 1.34
CA GLY A 289 -48.35 -22.97 1.22
C GLY A 289 -47.05 -22.27 1.63
N LYS A 290 -46.04 -22.98 2.15
CA LYS A 290 -44.73 -22.41 2.53
C LYS A 290 -43.71 -22.54 1.40
N ASN A 291 -42.79 -21.57 1.33
CA ASN A 291 -41.64 -21.44 0.39
C ASN A 291 -41.96 -20.69 -0.91
N GLU A 292 -40.95 -20.01 -1.48
CA GLU A 292 -40.95 -18.98 -2.54
C GLU A 292 -41.60 -19.40 -3.89
N ASP A 293 -41.01 -19.10 -5.04
CA ASP A 293 -41.55 -19.52 -6.36
C ASP A 293 -41.35 -21.04 -6.51
N ILE A 294 -42.43 -21.83 -6.47
CA ILE A 294 -42.41 -23.30 -6.49
C ILE A 294 -43.05 -23.84 -7.77
N ALA A 295 -42.42 -24.87 -8.34
CA ALA A 295 -42.92 -25.62 -9.48
C ALA A 295 -43.68 -26.90 -9.05
N HIS A 296 -44.84 -27.15 -9.66
CA HIS A 296 -45.65 -28.36 -9.47
C HIS A 296 -45.87 -29.04 -10.82
N ASP A 297 -45.42 -30.28 -10.94
CA ASP A 297 -45.58 -31.05 -12.17
C ASP A 297 -47.04 -31.52 -12.32
N ILE A 298 -47.63 -31.22 -13.47
CA ILE A 298 -49.00 -31.60 -13.82
C ILE A 298 -48.94 -32.80 -14.78
N PRO A 299 -49.61 -33.93 -14.47
CA PRO A 299 -49.62 -35.07 -15.38
C PRO A 299 -50.27 -34.68 -16.72
N VAL A 300 -49.56 -34.95 -17.81
CA VAL A 300 -49.97 -34.53 -19.18
C VAL A 300 -51.36 -35.06 -19.56
N SER A 301 -51.80 -36.17 -18.99
CA SER A 301 -53.14 -36.73 -19.20
C SER A 301 -54.29 -35.78 -18.82
N PHE A 302 -54.07 -34.84 -17.89
CA PHE A 302 -55.09 -33.90 -17.45
C PHE A 302 -55.40 -32.80 -18.48
N VAL A 303 -54.45 -32.51 -19.38
CA VAL A 303 -54.52 -31.43 -20.38
C VAL A 303 -54.74 -31.94 -21.81
N LYS A 304 -54.60 -33.25 -22.05
CA LYS A 304 -54.77 -33.83 -23.38
C LYS A 304 -56.20 -33.66 -23.91
N ASN A 305 -56.30 -33.29 -25.19
CA ASN A 305 -57.53 -33.04 -25.96
C ASN A 305 -58.46 -31.99 -25.33
N LYS A 306 -57.92 -31.09 -24.52
CA LYS A 306 -58.66 -29.99 -23.91
C LYS A 306 -58.10 -28.65 -24.36
N SER A 307 -58.99 -27.67 -24.49
CA SER A 307 -58.66 -26.26 -24.78
C SER A 307 -58.59 -25.40 -23.51
N GLU A 308 -59.10 -25.90 -22.38
CA GLU A 308 -59.06 -25.27 -21.06
C GLU A 308 -59.10 -26.33 -19.96
N ILE A 309 -58.59 -25.99 -18.77
CA ILE A 309 -58.72 -26.79 -17.54
C ILE A 309 -59.14 -25.90 -16.36
N THR A 310 -59.90 -26.46 -15.43
CA THR A 310 -60.40 -25.75 -14.25
C THR A 310 -59.66 -26.24 -13.00
N PHE A 311 -58.88 -25.37 -12.35
CA PHE A 311 -58.30 -25.65 -11.04
C PHE A 311 -59.29 -25.30 -9.93
N SER A 312 -59.47 -26.21 -8.96
CA SER A 312 -60.14 -25.91 -7.69
C SER A 312 -59.23 -26.24 -6.51
N LEU A 313 -58.97 -25.23 -5.68
CA LEU A 313 -58.09 -25.24 -4.51
C LEU A 313 -58.94 -25.14 -3.24
N THR A 314 -58.77 -26.08 -2.31
CA THR A 314 -59.45 -26.08 -1.00
C THR A 314 -58.43 -25.93 0.12
N ALA A 315 -58.44 -24.80 0.83
CA ALA A 315 -57.50 -24.55 1.93
C ALA A 315 -57.74 -25.51 3.12
N LYS A 316 -56.67 -26.04 3.72
CA LYS A 316 -56.67 -26.95 4.86
C LYS A 316 -55.84 -26.41 6.03
N GLY A 317 -56.33 -26.63 7.25
CA GLY A 317 -55.68 -26.19 8.48
C GLY A 317 -56.02 -24.75 8.85
N SER A 318 -55.66 -24.31 10.07
CA SER A 318 -56.08 -23.02 10.64
C SER A 318 -55.29 -21.80 10.14
N GLY A 319 -54.39 -21.98 9.18
CA GLY A 319 -53.59 -20.90 8.60
C GLY A 319 -54.11 -20.47 7.23
N ASP A 320 -53.41 -19.50 6.64
CA ASP A 320 -53.78 -18.90 5.36
C ASP A 320 -53.06 -19.59 4.20
N PHE A 321 -53.78 -19.92 3.12
CA PHE A 321 -53.17 -20.34 1.85
C PHE A 321 -53.30 -19.20 0.84
N ASN A 322 -52.18 -18.66 0.35
CA ASN A 322 -52.19 -17.53 -0.58
C ASN A 322 -51.07 -17.62 -1.63
N SER A 323 -51.29 -17.04 -2.81
CA SER A 323 -50.29 -16.95 -3.87
C SER A 323 -50.48 -15.66 -4.69
N ASP A 324 -49.36 -15.00 -5.02
CA ASP A 324 -49.36 -13.77 -5.83
C ASP A 324 -49.77 -14.06 -7.29
N TYR A 325 -49.35 -15.19 -7.85
CA TYR A 325 -49.64 -15.59 -9.21
C TYR A 325 -49.54 -17.12 -9.42
N TYR A 326 -50.11 -17.58 -10.52
CA TYR A 326 -50.02 -18.94 -11.06
C TYR A 326 -49.63 -18.88 -12.54
N ILE A 327 -48.66 -19.66 -12.99
CA ILE A 327 -48.23 -19.72 -14.39
C ILE A 327 -48.13 -21.18 -14.79
N LEU A 328 -48.97 -21.58 -15.75
CA LEU A 328 -48.92 -22.90 -16.35
C LEU A 328 -47.98 -22.87 -17.55
N THR A 329 -47.07 -23.81 -17.62
CA THR A 329 -46.10 -23.96 -18.71
C THR A 329 -46.16 -25.35 -19.30
N TYR A 330 -45.70 -25.49 -20.54
CA TYR A 330 -45.56 -26.76 -21.23
C TYR A 330 -44.22 -26.81 -21.97
N THR A 331 -43.63 -28.01 -21.98
CA THR A 331 -42.31 -28.23 -22.60
C THR A 331 -42.43 -29.13 -23.82
N THR A 332 -41.90 -28.65 -24.94
CA THR A 332 -41.72 -29.37 -26.20
C THR A 332 -40.22 -29.50 -26.50
N PRO A 333 -39.81 -30.25 -27.53
CA PRO A 333 -38.39 -30.31 -27.93
C PRO A 333 -37.76 -28.93 -28.24
N ASP A 334 -38.58 -27.94 -28.63
CA ASP A 334 -38.12 -26.60 -29.01
C ASP A 334 -37.98 -25.63 -27.82
N GLY A 335 -38.39 -26.06 -26.62
CA GLY A 335 -38.24 -25.29 -25.38
C GLY A 335 -39.44 -25.37 -24.44
N THR A 336 -39.37 -24.58 -23.37
CA THR A 336 -40.46 -24.42 -22.42
C THR A 336 -41.19 -23.11 -22.71
N PHE A 337 -42.50 -23.20 -22.84
CA PHE A 337 -43.38 -22.09 -23.19
C PHE A 337 -44.48 -21.94 -22.14
N VAL A 338 -45.01 -20.73 -22.00
CA VAL A 338 -46.14 -20.48 -21.11
C VAL A 338 -47.43 -20.96 -21.79
N ALA A 339 -48.17 -21.84 -21.14
CA ALA A 339 -49.52 -22.23 -21.57
C ALA A 339 -50.51 -21.13 -21.22
N ASP A 340 -50.48 -20.68 -19.96
CA ASP A 340 -51.34 -19.61 -19.45
C ASP A 340 -50.80 -19.04 -18.13
N SER A 341 -51.26 -17.86 -17.72
CA SER A 341 -50.89 -17.21 -16.46
C SER A 341 -52.06 -16.48 -15.80
N LEU A 342 -52.07 -16.45 -14.48
CA LEU A 342 -53.05 -15.76 -13.64
C LEU A 342 -52.33 -14.97 -12.55
N ASP A 343 -52.53 -13.65 -12.49
CA ASP A 343 -52.07 -12.77 -11.42
C ASP A 343 -53.23 -12.48 -10.45
N MET A 344 -53.02 -12.74 -9.16
CA MET A 344 -54.02 -12.59 -8.10
C MET A 344 -54.07 -11.17 -7.50
N GLY A 345 -53.06 -10.33 -7.75
CA GLY A 345 -52.92 -9.00 -7.15
C GLY A 345 -53.66 -7.87 -7.87
N SER A 346 -54.05 -8.07 -9.13
CA SER A 346 -54.72 -7.07 -9.98
C SER A 346 -56.14 -7.50 -10.36
N ALA A 347 -57.03 -7.63 -9.39
CA ALA A 347 -58.42 -7.96 -9.64
C ALA A 347 -59.17 -6.78 -10.28
N HIS A 348 -59.17 -6.68 -11.61
CA HIS A 348 -60.20 -5.93 -12.33
C HIS A 348 -60.67 -6.54 -13.67
N ASP A 349 -60.21 -7.72 -14.08
CA ASP A 349 -60.77 -8.35 -15.28
C ASP A 349 -60.64 -9.88 -15.25
N GLU A 350 -61.77 -10.58 -15.26
CA GLU A 350 -61.84 -12.06 -15.40
C GLU A 350 -61.38 -12.53 -16.79
N LYS A 351 -60.98 -11.63 -17.70
CA LYS A 351 -60.40 -11.95 -19.02
C LYS A 351 -58.87 -11.81 -19.11
N ALA A 352 -58.18 -11.40 -18.05
CA ALA A 352 -56.74 -11.14 -18.09
C ALA A 352 -55.90 -12.41 -17.88
N HIS A 353 -56.03 -13.37 -18.79
CA HIS A 353 -55.17 -14.55 -18.93
C HIS A 353 -53.92 -14.19 -19.74
N SER A 354 -53.15 -13.23 -19.22
CA SER A 354 -51.83 -12.81 -19.70
C SER A 354 -51.44 -11.55 -18.94
N TYR A 355 -50.37 -11.59 -18.17
CA TYR A 355 -49.71 -10.37 -17.71
C TYR A 355 -48.60 -9.99 -18.71
N THR A 356 -48.57 -8.73 -19.12
CA THR A 356 -47.36 -8.15 -19.73
C THR A 356 -46.85 -7.05 -18.82
N GLN A 357 -45.57 -7.14 -18.44
CA GLN A 357 -44.89 -6.02 -17.83
C GLN A 357 -44.45 -5.02 -18.92
N THR A 358 -45.35 -4.15 -19.36
CA THR A 358 -44.97 -2.95 -20.14
C THR A 358 -44.78 -1.78 -19.17
N GLY A 359 -43.53 -1.53 -18.79
CA GLY A 359 -43.14 -0.32 -18.06
C GLY A 359 -43.17 -0.38 -16.52
N ALA A 360 -41.98 -0.38 -15.93
CA ALA A 360 -41.59 0.31 -14.70
C ALA A 360 -42.58 0.51 -13.51
N ARG A 361 -43.16 -0.55 -12.94
CA ARG A 361 -43.54 -0.57 -11.51
C ARG A 361 -42.37 -1.06 -10.63
N TRP A 362 -41.25 -0.34 -10.64
CA TRP A 362 -39.98 -0.80 -10.04
C TRP A 362 -39.86 -0.62 -8.51
N LYS A 363 -40.81 0.05 -7.82
CA LYS A 363 -40.63 0.41 -6.40
C LYS A 363 -40.87 -0.73 -5.40
N SER A 364 -41.78 -1.68 -5.66
CA SER A 364 -42.08 -2.79 -4.73
C SER A 364 -41.42 -4.12 -5.10
N PHE A 365 -40.96 -4.27 -6.34
CA PHE A 365 -40.43 -5.54 -6.87
C PHE A 365 -39.00 -5.84 -6.38
N TRP A 366 -38.21 -4.79 -6.10
CA TRP A 366 -36.82 -4.88 -5.60
C TRP A 366 -36.66 -4.58 -4.10
N GLN A 367 -37.72 -4.15 -3.41
CA GLN A 367 -37.68 -3.87 -1.97
C GLN A 367 -37.81 -5.11 -1.08
N ARG A 368 -37.87 -6.33 -1.65
CA ARG A 368 -37.98 -7.57 -0.87
C ARG A 368 -36.66 -8.35 -1.05
N ASP A 369 -35.90 -8.52 0.04
CA ASP A 369 -34.54 -9.11 0.06
C ASP A 369 -34.45 -10.47 -0.69
N TRP A 370 -33.42 -10.65 -1.54
CA TRP A 370 -33.22 -11.85 -2.35
C TRP A 370 -32.25 -12.81 -1.66
N LYS A 371 -32.70 -14.04 -1.33
CA LYS A 371 -31.80 -15.11 -0.85
C LYS A 371 -31.13 -15.84 -2.01
N THR A 372 -29.92 -16.36 -1.78
CA THR A 372 -29.00 -16.99 -2.75
C THR A 372 -29.53 -18.20 -3.56
N THR A 373 -30.72 -18.73 -3.24
CA THR A 373 -31.24 -19.97 -3.86
C THR A 373 -32.45 -19.78 -4.80
N GLY A 374 -33.01 -18.57 -4.92
CA GLY A 374 -34.27 -18.33 -5.66
C GLY A 374 -34.12 -18.09 -7.18
N MET A 375 -35.11 -18.53 -7.96
CA MET A 375 -35.29 -18.26 -9.40
C MET A 375 -36.43 -17.26 -9.59
N ARG A 376 -36.29 -16.26 -10.48
CA ARG A 376 -37.33 -15.25 -10.76
C ARG A 376 -37.75 -15.29 -12.23
N VAL A 377 -39.02 -15.55 -12.49
CA VAL A 377 -39.61 -15.56 -13.84
C VAL A 377 -39.71 -14.15 -14.42
N LEU A 378 -39.33 -13.98 -15.68
CA LEU A 378 -39.35 -12.72 -16.44
C LEU A 378 -40.47 -12.68 -17.50
N SER A 379 -40.92 -13.83 -17.98
CA SER A 379 -41.94 -13.96 -19.04
C SER A 379 -43.12 -14.81 -18.56
N THR A 380 -44.34 -14.27 -18.72
CA THR A 380 -45.58 -14.88 -18.24
C THR A 380 -46.67 -14.93 -19.31
N ARG A 381 -46.35 -14.66 -20.58
CA ARG A 381 -47.36 -14.54 -21.65
C ARG A 381 -47.64 -15.87 -22.35
N PRO A 382 -48.92 -16.27 -22.52
CA PRO A 382 -49.29 -17.48 -23.24
C PRO A 382 -48.64 -17.54 -24.64
N GLY A 383 -47.92 -18.63 -24.92
CA GLY A 383 -47.23 -18.88 -26.18
C GLY A 383 -45.78 -18.35 -26.26
N GLU A 384 -45.34 -17.50 -25.34
CA GLU A 384 -43.95 -17.03 -25.29
C GLU A 384 -43.02 -18.04 -24.58
N ARG A 385 -41.73 -17.98 -24.90
CA ARG A 385 -40.69 -18.78 -24.23
C ARG A 385 -40.57 -18.34 -22.77
N PHE A 386 -40.44 -19.29 -21.88
CA PHE A 386 -40.34 -19.04 -20.44
C PHE A 386 -38.92 -18.62 -20.06
N ASP A 387 -38.74 -17.35 -19.66
CA ASP A 387 -37.46 -16.75 -19.26
C ASP A 387 -37.38 -16.46 -17.76
N TYR A 388 -36.18 -16.53 -17.16
CA TYR A 388 -35.93 -16.29 -15.74
C TYR A 388 -34.49 -15.83 -15.40
N ILE A 389 -34.32 -15.10 -14.29
CA ILE A 389 -33.01 -14.71 -13.71
C ILE A 389 -32.70 -15.59 -12.48
N LYS A 390 -31.42 -15.94 -12.33
CA LYS A 390 -30.87 -16.65 -11.17
C LYS A 390 -29.52 -16.02 -10.76
N ALA A 391 -29.17 -16.12 -9.48
CA ALA A 391 -27.85 -15.75 -8.98
C ALA A 391 -26.73 -16.47 -9.76
N PRO A 392 -25.57 -15.81 -10.01
CA PRO A 392 -24.46 -16.45 -10.68
C PRO A 392 -23.95 -17.62 -9.84
N THR A 393 -23.55 -18.70 -10.52
CA THR A 393 -22.83 -19.80 -9.91
C THR A 393 -21.35 -19.51 -10.06
N VAL A 394 -20.62 -19.50 -8.94
CA VAL A 394 -19.17 -19.29 -8.90
C VAL A 394 -18.53 -20.58 -8.45
N SER A 395 -17.59 -21.10 -9.22
CA SER A 395 -16.74 -22.22 -8.83
C SER A 395 -15.27 -21.84 -8.98
N VAL A 396 -14.48 -22.28 -8.02
CA VAL A 396 -13.02 -22.11 -7.98
C VAL A 396 -12.40 -23.50 -7.82
N GLU A 397 -11.26 -23.71 -8.47
CA GLU A 397 -10.53 -24.98 -8.41
C GLU A 397 -9.42 -24.91 -7.36
N ASN A 398 -9.03 -26.04 -6.77
CA ASN A 398 -7.76 -26.09 -6.06
C ASN A 398 -6.66 -26.28 -7.11
N ILE A 399 -5.62 -25.47 -7.01
CA ILE A 399 -4.49 -25.47 -7.94
C ILE A 399 -3.36 -26.25 -7.27
N GLU A 400 -2.93 -27.36 -7.87
CA GLU A 400 -1.74 -28.10 -7.43
C GLU A 400 -0.66 -27.97 -8.50
N ILE A 401 0.51 -27.47 -8.11
CA ILE A 401 1.64 -27.25 -9.01
C ILE A 401 2.84 -28.01 -8.47
N ASP A 402 3.36 -28.92 -9.28
CA ASP A 402 4.56 -29.70 -8.98
C ASP A 402 5.85 -28.89 -9.30
N SER A 403 5.94 -27.68 -8.74
CA SER A 403 7.07 -26.76 -8.87
C SER A 403 7.14 -25.84 -7.64
N LEU A 404 8.36 -25.42 -7.28
CA LEU A 404 8.62 -24.45 -6.20
C LEU A 404 8.27 -23.01 -6.58
N VAL A 405 8.29 -22.72 -7.88
CA VAL A 405 7.97 -21.42 -8.47
C VAL A 405 6.92 -21.60 -9.55
N ALA A 406 5.92 -20.73 -9.58
CA ALA A 406 4.86 -20.79 -10.58
C ALA A 406 4.39 -19.40 -10.98
N ASP A 407 4.04 -19.25 -12.26
CA ASP A 407 3.26 -18.13 -12.77
C ASP A 407 1.83 -18.63 -13.02
N ILE A 408 0.86 -18.03 -12.35
CA ILE A 408 -0.53 -18.48 -12.32
C ILE A 408 -1.44 -17.36 -12.79
N ASN A 409 -2.21 -17.64 -13.83
CA ASN A 409 -3.38 -16.85 -14.19
C ASN A 409 -4.61 -17.40 -13.46
N LEU A 410 -5.10 -16.71 -12.42
CA LEU A 410 -6.26 -17.19 -11.67
C LEU A 410 -7.54 -17.22 -12.50
N ASN A 411 -7.63 -16.48 -13.62
CA ASN A 411 -8.82 -16.55 -14.47
C ASN A 411 -9.02 -17.94 -15.08
N ASP A 412 -7.95 -18.74 -15.20
CA ASP A 412 -8.02 -20.08 -15.78
C ASP A 412 -8.64 -21.10 -14.81
N TYR A 413 -8.71 -20.76 -13.51
CA TYR A 413 -9.17 -21.65 -12.42
C TYR A 413 -10.47 -21.18 -11.77
N VAL A 414 -11.18 -20.27 -12.45
CA VAL A 414 -12.37 -19.59 -11.93
C VAL A 414 -13.44 -19.59 -12.99
N THR A 415 -14.57 -20.23 -12.67
CA THR A 415 -15.75 -20.23 -13.53
C THR A 415 -16.87 -19.45 -12.88
N ILE A 416 -17.40 -18.45 -13.58
CA ILE A 416 -18.57 -17.68 -13.18
C ILE A 416 -19.65 -17.85 -14.24
N THR A 417 -20.76 -18.49 -13.89
CA THR A 417 -21.88 -18.75 -14.82
C THR A 417 -23.13 -18.02 -14.33
N GLY A 418 -23.72 -17.14 -15.14
CA GLY A 418 -24.95 -16.41 -14.76
C GLY A 418 -25.75 -15.84 -15.93
N ASN A 419 -27.05 -15.61 -15.72
CA ASN A 419 -28.01 -15.18 -16.76
C ASN A 419 -28.08 -13.65 -17.00
N GLY A 420 -26.94 -12.94 -16.98
CA GLY A 420 -26.87 -11.56 -17.52
C GLY A 420 -27.03 -10.38 -16.55
N LEU A 421 -26.63 -10.50 -15.28
CA LEU A 421 -26.48 -9.33 -14.38
C LEU A 421 -25.04 -8.81 -14.39
N LYS A 422 -24.85 -7.49 -14.27
CA LYS A 422 -23.53 -6.88 -14.08
C LYS A 422 -22.97 -7.25 -12.71
N THR A 423 -21.74 -7.75 -12.67
CA THR A 423 -21.07 -8.16 -11.42
C THR A 423 -19.73 -7.44 -11.25
N LYS A 424 -19.32 -7.27 -10.00
CA LYS A 424 -18.00 -6.80 -9.60
C LYS A 424 -17.29 -7.96 -8.94
N ILE A 425 -16.13 -8.30 -9.47
CA ILE A 425 -15.31 -9.42 -9.00
C ILE A 425 -14.12 -8.82 -8.26
N THR A 426 -13.85 -9.30 -7.06
CA THR A 426 -12.66 -8.95 -6.28
C THR A 426 -11.88 -10.22 -5.97
N TYR A 427 -10.62 -10.26 -6.40
CA TYR A 427 -9.69 -11.35 -6.11
C TYR A 427 -8.82 -10.99 -4.92
N THR A 428 -8.60 -11.95 -4.04
CA THR A 428 -7.72 -11.83 -2.88
C THR A 428 -6.82 -13.04 -2.80
N VAL A 429 -5.51 -12.87 -2.64
CA VAL A 429 -4.54 -13.95 -2.36
C VAL A 429 -3.85 -13.64 -1.05
N ASP A 430 -3.82 -14.59 -0.12
CA ASP A 430 -3.24 -14.46 1.23
C ASP A 430 -3.66 -13.17 1.95
N GLY A 431 -4.94 -12.80 1.79
CA GLY A 431 -5.52 -11.59 2.39
C GLY A 431 -5.26 -10.28 1.65
N LYS A 432 -4.46 -10.27 0.56
CA LYS A 432 -4.20 -9.07 -0.26
C LYS A 432 -5.11 -9.02 -1.49
N VAL A 433 -5.78 -7.89 -1.68
CA VAL A 433 -6.62 -7.63 -2.87
C VAL A 433 -5.72 -7.37 -4.07
N LEU A 434 -5.99 -8.08 -5.18
CA LEU A 434 -5.19 -8.01 -6.40
C LEU A 434 -5.83 -7.10 -7.44
N THR A 435 -5.01 -6.33 -8.15
CA THR A 435 -5.42 -5.50 -9.30
C THR A 435 -5.20 -6.22 -10.64
N ASP A 436 -4.26 -7.17 -10.68
CA ASP A 436 -3.99 -8.06 -11.80
C ASP A 436 -3.92 -9.50 -11.28
N VAL A 437 -4.52 -10.42 -12.01
CA VAL A 437 -4.61 -11.85 -11.68
C VAL A 437 -4.15 -12.74 -12.83
N SER A 438 -3.64 -12.13 -13.90
CA SER A 438 -3.19 -12.82 -15.12
C SER A 438 -1.75 -13.32 -15.05
N SER A 439 -0.96 -12.82 -14.09
CA SER A 439 0.46 -13.17 -13.94
C SER A 439 0.90 -13.19 -12.47
N LEU A 440 0.31 -14.07 -11.66
CA LEU A 440 0.69 -14.21 -10.25
C LEU A 440 1.90 -15.12 -10.12
N LYS A 441 3.03 -14.50 -9.76
CA LYS A 441 4.27 -15.22 -9.47
C LYS A 441 4.35 -15.61 -8.01
N PHE A 442 4.47 -16.91 -7.77
CA PHE A 442 4.76 -17.51 -6.48
C PHE A 442 6.20 -18.01 -6.51
N TYR A 443 7.00 -17.57 -5.55
CA TYR A 443 8.43 -17.87 -5.51
C TYR A 443 8.80 -18.88 -4.43
N ARG A 444 7.86 -19.28 -3.58
CA ARG A 444 8.07 -20.24 -2.50
C ARG A 444 6.99 -21.31 -2.50
N GLY A 445 7.40 -22.57 -2.35
CA GLY A 445 6.52 -23.71 -2.13
C GLY A 445 5.66 -23.53 -0.89
N GLY A 446 4.44 -24.07 -0.90
CA GLY A 446 3.50 -23.92 0.21
C GLY A 446 2.05 -23.86 -0.23
N THR A 447 1.16 -23.68 0.74
CA THR A 447 -0.28 -23.54 0.50
C THR A 447 -0.67 -22.08 0.65
N HIS A 448 -1.03 -21.45 -0.46
CA HIS A 448 -1.63 -20.12 -0.50
C HIS A 448 -3.14 -20.24 -0.57
N THR A 449 -3.85 -19.26 -0.02
CA THR A 449 -5.32 -19.20 -0.12
C THR A 449 -5.70 -18.07 -1.05
N TYR A 450 -6.52 -18.38 -2.05
CA TYR A 450 -7.13 -17.36 -2.87
C TYR A 450 -8.65 -17.37 -2.70
N SER A 451 -9.25 -16.19 -2.75
CA SER A 451 -10.68 -16.02 -2.63
C SER A 451 -11.22 -15.01 -3.61
N ILE A 452 -12.48 -15.22 -3.97
CA ILE A 452 -13.18 -14.45 -4.98
C ILE A 452 -14.49 -14.01 -4.37
N LYS A 453 -14.67 -12.70 -4.37
CA LYS A 453 -15.91 -12.06 -4.01
C LYS A 453 -16.62 -11.59 -5.28
N VAL A 454 -17.80 -12.13 -5.55
CA VAL A 454 -18.68 -11.69 -6.63
C VAL A 454 -19.84 -10.90 -6.05
N GLU A 455 -19.87 -9.61 -6.36
CA GLU A 455 -20.89 -8.67 -5.92
C GLU A 455 -21.85 -8.38 -7.08
N SER A 456 -23.15 -8.39 -6.82
CA SER A 456 -24.11 -7.84 -7.78
C SER A 456 -23.91 -6.33 -7.87
N VAL A 457 -23.60 -5.82 -9.06
CA VAL A 457 -23.50 -4.39 -9.29
C VAL A 457 -24.86 -3.90 -9.76
N PRO A 458 -25.40 -2.84 -9.16
CA PRO A 458 -26.61 -2.25 -9.70
C PRO A 458 -26.36 -1.72 -11.12
N ASP A 459 -27.14 -2.21 -12.09
CA ASP A 459 -27.03 -1.76 -13.47
C ASP A 459 -27.83 -0.47 -13.66
N GLY A 460 -27.13 0.67 -13.55
CA GLY A 460 -27.65 1.99 -13.93
C GLY A 460 -28.74 2.59 -13.03
N THR A 461 -29.16 3.80 -13.41
CA THR A 461 -29.85 4.89 -12.67
C THR A 461 -31.12 4.58 -11.87
N TYR A 462 -31.58 3.32 -11.80
CA TYR A 462 -32.82 2.93 -11.11
C TYR A 462 -32.63 2.04 -9.88
N SER A 463 -31.41 1.57 -9.59
CA SER A 463 -31.15 0.96 -8.29
C SER A 463 -31.09 2.04 -7.21
N GLN A 464 -31.78 1.83 -6.10
CA GLN A 464 -31.51 2.65 -4.92
C GLN A 464 -30.10 2.35 -4.43
N LYS A 465 -29.35 3.41 -4.12
CA LYS A 465 -28.02 3.32 -3.53
C LYS A 465 -28.11 2.46 -2.26
N GLY A 466 -27.54 1.25 -2.29
CA GLY A 466 -27.56 0.30 -1.16
C GLY A 466 -28.39 -0.97 -1.35
N CYS A 467 -29.13 -1.13 -2.44
CA CYS A 467 -29.85 -2.38 -2.73
C CYS A 467 -28.95 -3.39 -3.47
N LYS A 468 -28.84 -4.61 -2.96
CA LYS A 468 -28.17 -5.74 -3.62
C LYS A 468 -29.18 -6.54 -4.43
N ALA A 469 -28.79 -7.01 -5.61
CA ALA A 469 -29.60 -7.99 -6.34
C ALA A 469 -29.50 -9.34 -5.60
N PHE A 470 -28.31 -9.84 -5.28
CA PHE A 470 -28.15 -11.07 -4.49
C PHE A 470 -27.09 -10.87 -3.41
N ASP A 471 -27.06 -11.73 -2.38
CA ASP A 471 -25.99 -11.72 -1.36
C ASP A 471 -24.62 -11.94 -2.00
N ASP A 472 -23.58 -11.29 -1.46
CA ASP A 472 -22.21 -11.42 -1.96
C ASP A 472 -21.79 -12.90 -1.96
N ILE A 473 -21.39 -13.41 -3.12
CA ILE A 473 -20.89 -14.78 -3.24
C ILE A 473 -19.40 -14.75 -2.96
N ASN A 474 -18.99 -15.48 -1.93
CA ASN A 474 -17.59 -15.63 -1.54
C ASN A 474 -17.20 -17.08 -1.70
N VAL A 475 -16.21 -17.35 -2.55
CA VAL A 475 -15.68 -18.70 -2.78
C VAL A 475 -14.16 -18.65 -2.67
N SER A 476 -13.55 -19.68 -2.09
CA SER A 476 -12.10 -19.76 -1.89
C SER A 476 -11.56 -21.07 -2.43
N GLY A 477 -10.39 -20.98 -3.06
CA GLY A 477 -9.58 -22.12 -3.46
C GLY A 477 -8.21 -22.05 -2.78
N THR A 478 -7.44 -23.11 -2.96
CA THR A 478 -6.05 -23.18 -2.49
C THR A 478 -5.11 -23.29 -3.68
N ILE A 479 -3.93 -22.70 -3.54
CA ILE A 479 -2.81 -22.89 -4.46
C ILE A 479 -1.75 -23.62 -3.67
N LYS A 480 -1.49 -24.87 -4.04
CA LYS A 480 -0.48 -25.70 -3.42
C LYS A 480 0.66 -25.88 -4.42
N LEU A 481 1.75 -25.15 -4.18
CA LEU A 481 3.01 -25.40 -4.86
C LEU A 481 3.73 -26.55 -4.17
N ALA A 482 4.60 -27.25 -4.89
CA ALA A 482 5.50 -28.22 -4.30
C ALA A 482 6.27 -27.52 -3.18
N SER A 483 6.13 -28.01 -1.95
CA SER A 483 6.99 -27.62 -0.85
C SER A 483 8.26 -28.45 -0.93
N LEU A 484 9.42 -27.87 -0.64
CA LEU A 484 10.58 -28.68 -0.27
C LEU A 484 10.13 -29.59 0.88
N SER A 485 10.24 -30.90 0.69
CA SER A 485 10.35 -31.83 1.79
C SER A 485 11.46 -31.33 2.73
N GLU A 486 11.35 -31.55 4.04
CA GLU A 486 12.51 -31.54 4.96
C GLU A 486 13.50 -32.68 4.61
N GLU A 487 13.64 -33.04 3.33
CA GLU A 487 14.62 -34.00 2.85
C GLU A 487 15.98 -33.38 3.06
N GLU A 488 16.75 -34.06 3.90
CA GLU A 488 18.18 -33.89 4.14
C GLU A 488 18.88 -33.34 2.88
N LYS A 489 19.15 -32.04 2.85
CA LYS A 489 20.01 -31.44 1.83
C LYS A 489 21.29 -32.27 1.79
N THR A 490 21.53 -32.90 0.65
CA THR A 490 22.66 -33.81 0.49
C THR A 490 23.94 -33.04 0.78
N PRO A 491 24.81 -33.52 1.70
CA PRO A 491 26.03 -32.82 2.02
C PRO A 491 26.90 -32.61 0.78
N ILE A 492 27.44 -31.40 0.61
CA ILE A 492 28.42 -31.09 -0.43
C ILE A 492 29.81 -31.24 0.19
N THR A 493 30.66 -32.07 -0.41
CA THR A 493 32.05 -32.23 0.04
C THR A 493 32.95 -31.19 -0.61
N LEU A 494 33.66 -30.39 0.18
CA LEU A 494 34.63 -29.39 -0.24
C LEU A 494 36.03 -29.77 0.27
N ASN A 495 37.07 -29.53 -0.53
CA ASN A 495 38.45 -29.70 -0.08
C ASN A 495 38.91 -28.48 0.74
N LYS A 496 39.45 -28.72 1.93
CA LYS A 496 39.85 -27.67 2.88
C LYS A 496 40.93 -26.74 2.34
N GLU A 497 41.94 -27.29 1.65
CA GLU A 497 43.02 -26.48 1.05
C GLU A 497 42.52 -25.64 -0.12
N GLN A 498 41.57 -26.16 -0.92
CA GLN A 498 40.94 -25.38 -1.98
C GLN A 498 40.09 -24.23 -1.41
N VAL A 499 39.33 -24.47 -0.34
CA VAL A 499 38.57 -23.40 0.34
C VAL A 499 39.52 -22.31 0.86
N LYS A 500 40.65 -22.71 1.48
CA LYS A 500 41.69 -21.77 1.92
C LYS A 500 42.30 -20.97 0.77
N ASP A 501 42.66 -21.61 -0.34
CA ASP A 501 43.21 -20.95 -1.54
C ASP A 501 42.20 -19.97 -2.15
N LYS A 502 40.92 -20.33 -2.18
CA LYS A 502 39.83 -19.48 -2.66
C LYS A 502 39.57 -18.26 -1.78
N ILE A 503 39.53 -18.41 -0.45
CA ILE A 503 39.39 -17.27 0.48
C ILE A 503 40.60 -16.33 0.38
N LEU A 504 41.81 -16.89 0.29
CA LEU A 504 43.01 -16.08 0.09
C LEU A 504 42.95 -15.30 -1.24
N GLY A 505 42.47 -15.95 -2.31
CA GLY A 505 42.27 -15.32 -3.61
C GLY A 505 41.27 -14.18 -3.54
N ALA A 506 40.16 -14.38 -2.81
CA ALA A 506 39.12 -13.39 -2.58
C ALA A 506 39.69 -12.10 -1.96
N TRP A 507 40.42 -12.24 -0.85
CA TRP A 507 40.95 -11.08 -0.12
C TRP A 507 42.05 -10.34 -0.89
N VAL A 508 42.87 -11.08 -1.65
CA VAL A 508 43.87 -10.50 -2.56
C VAL A 508 43.19 -9.74 -3.70
N GLY A 509 42.19 -10.36 -4.33
CA GLY A 509 41.41 -9.76 -5.42
C GLY A 509 40.73 -8.47 -4.99
N ALA A 510 40.05 -8.47 -3.83
CA ALA A 510 39.42 -7.29 -3.24
C ALA A 510 40.41 -6.11 -3.18
N ASN A 511 41.58 -6.32 -2.56
CA ASN A 511 42.58 -5.27 -2.38
C ASN A 511 43.23 -4.83 -3.70
N TRP A 512 43.34 -5.70 -4.70
CA TRP A 512 43.78 -5.29 -6.03
C TRP A 512 42.75 -4.38 -6.71
N GLY A 513 41.46 -4.69 -6.57
CA GLY A 513 40.36 -3.91 -7.13
C GLY A 513 40.26 -2.52 -6.52
N ILE A 514 40.18 -2.46 -5.18
CA ILE A 514 40.08 -1.19 -4.41
C ILE A 514 41.16 -0.21 -4.88
N TYR A 515 42.42 -0.64 -4.83
CA TYR A 515 43.54 0.26 -5.08
C TYR A 515 43.72 0.61 -6.56
N ALA A 516 43.23 -0.23 -7.49
CA ALA A 516 43.18 0.13 -8.90
C ALA A 516 42.12 1.21 -9.20
N GLY A 517 41.00 1.21 -8.47
CA GLY A 517 39.90 2.18 -8.65
C GLY A 517 40.09 3.51 -7.94
N LEU A 518 40.70 3.50 -6.75
CA LEU A 518 40.72 4.61 -5.77
C LEU A 518 41.18 5.96 -6.37
N ASP A 519 42.13 5.94 -7.31
CA ASP A 519 42.60 7.16 -7.98
C ASP A 519 41.55 7.82 -8.89
N THR A 520 40.47 7.13 -9.23
CA THR A 520 39.42 7.55 -10.16
C THR A 520 38.01 7.50 -9.59
N GLU A 521 37.87 7.05 -8.35
CA GLU A 521 36.65 7.00 -7.55
C GLU A 521 35.82 8.29 -7.72
N CYS A 522 34.54 8.11 -8.04
CA CYS A 522 33.54 9.15 -8.21
C CYS A 522 33.83 10.23 -9.28
N LYS A 523 34.90 10.12 -10.09
CA LYS A 523 35.29 11.16 -11.08
C LYS A 523 34.51 11.09 -12.39
N TYR A 524 34.04 9.90 -12.79
CA TYR A 524 33.50 9.62 -14.13
C TYR A 524 32.04 9.16 -14.08
N ASN A 525 31.15 10.05 -13.62
CA ASN A 525 29.73 9.70 -13.38
C ASN A 525 28.88 9.89 -14.65
N ASP A 526 29.12 10.99 -15.37
CA ASP A 526 28.34 11.34 -16.56
C ASP A 526 28.78 10.62 -17.84
N ALA A 527 30.02 10.18 -17.90
CA ALA A 527 30.59 9.43 -19.00
C ALA A 527 31.66 8.51 -18.43
N PRO A 528 31.90 7.34 -19.05
CA PRO A 528 32.96 6.45 -18.61
C PRO A 528 34.34 7.10 -18.75
N ASN A 529 35.33 6.62 -18.01
CA ASN A 529 36.71 7.09 -18.09
C ASN A 529 37.23 6.96 -19.52
N PRO A 530 37.74 8.03 -20.17
CA PRO A 530 38.17 7.98 -21.58
C PRO A 530 39.45 7.16 -21.79
N ALA A 531 40.15 6.76 -20.74
CA ALA A 531 41.27 5.84 -20.84
C ALA A 531 40.80 4.45 -21.30
N THR A 532 41.72 3.70 -21.91
CA THR A 532 41.50 2.30 -22.32
C THR A 532 42.25 1.31 -21.44
N GLU A 533 43.15 1.79 -20.58
CA GLU A 533 43.98 1.01 -19.66
C GLU A 533 43.90 1.63 -18.26
N ILE A 534 44.21 0.83 -17.24
CA ILE A 534 44.22 1.26 -15.84
C ILE A 534 45.63 1.12 -15.23
N THR A 535 45.85 1.81 -14.13
CA THR A 535 47.05 1.63 -13.31
C THR A 535 46.72 0.68 -12.16
N TRP A 536 47.44 -0.44 -12.08
CA TRP A 536 47.35 -1.34 -10.93
C TRP A 536 48.25 -0.83 -9.80
N ASN A 537 47.65 -0.31 -8.73
CA ASN A 537 48.37 0.19 -7.56
C ASN A 537 48.71 -0.97 -6.60
N LEU A 538 49.62 -1.84 -7.01
CA LEU A 538 50.10 -2.97 -6.22
C LEU A 538 51.28 -2.55 -5.34
N GLY A 539 51.26 -2.94 -4.06
CA GLY A 539 52.32 -2.58 -3.11
C GLY A 539 52.54 -3.65 -2.04
N ASP A 540 53.54 -3.43 -1.18
CA ASP A 540 53.93 -4.39 -0.13
C ASP A 540 52.83 -4.61 0.95
N SER A 541 51.98 -3.61 1.16
CA SER A 541 50.87 -3.65 2.11
C SER A 541 49.79 -2.64 1.72
N TYR A 542 48.55 -2.99 2.03
CA TYR A 542 47.34 -2.22 1.75
C TYR A 542 46.78 -1.68 3.06
N CYS A 543 46.45 -0.39 3.10
CA CYS A 543 45.75 0.18 4.26
C CYS A 543 44.25 -0.16 4.20
N THR A 544 43.60 -0.21 5.36
CA THR A 544 42.15 -0.40 5.44
C THR A 544 41.41 0.67 4.65
N ASP A 545 40.53 0.23 3.77
CA ASP A 545 39.52 1.02 3.04
C ASP A 545 38.10 0.62 3.49
N ASP A 546 37.06 1.44 3.28
CA ASP A 546 35.67 1.09 3.65
C ASP A 546 35.24 -0.26 3.12
N ASP A 547 35.64 -0.61 1.90
CA ASP A 547 35.29 -1.86 1.22
C ASP A 547 35.72 -3.14 1.96
N THR A 548 36.64 -3.06 2.92
CA THR A 548 37.13 -4.25 3.66
C THR A 548 37.15 -4.06 5.16
N ASN A 549 37.11 -2.82 5.64
CA ASN A 549 37.36 -2.55 7.04
C ASN A 549 36.14 -2.83 7.94
N VAL A 550 34.93 -2.81 7.39
CA VAL A 550 33.71 -3.18 8.12
C VAL A 550 33.54 -4.70 8.09
N GLU A 551 33.85 -5.37 6.98
CA GLU A 551 33.98 -6.84 6.97
C GLU A 551 35.01 -7.34 7.99
N TYR A 552 36.15 -6.66 8.08
CA TYR A 552 37.17 -6.97 9.08
C TYR A 552 36.67 -6.78 10.52
N MET A 553 35.77 -5.81 10.73
CA MET A 553 35.07 -5.65 12.00
C MET A 553 34.02 -6.75 12.21
N PHE A 554 33.28 -7.18 11.18
CA PHE A 554 32.35 -8.32 11.29
C PHE A 554 33.08 -9.62 11.65
N LEU A 555 34.27 -9.84 11.08
CA LEU A 555 35.14 -10.94 11.50
C LEU A 555 35.49 -10.84 12.98
N HIS A 556 35.87 -9.65 13.46
CA HIS A 556 36.11 -9.41 14.89
C HIS A 556 34.87 -9.70 15.75
N MET A 557 33.69 -9.27 15.30
CA MET A 557 32.43 -9.52 16.02
C MET A 557 32.14 -11.02 16.11
N MET A 558 32.30 -11.77 15.02
CA MET A 558 32.12 -13.23 15.04
C MET A 558 33.08 -13.92 16.01
N GLU A 559 34.32 -13.47 16.11
CA GLU A 559 35.29 -13.99 17.08
C GLU A 559 34.96 -13.61 18.54
N THR A 560 34.38 -12.42 18.76
CA THR A 560 34.08 -11.91 20.11
C THR A 560 32.79 -12.51 20.69
N TYR A 561 31.77 -12.64 19.86
CA TYR A 561 30.40 -12.99 20.26
C TYR A 561 29.96 -14.39 19.81
N GLY A 562 30.64 -14.98 18.81
CA GLY A 562 30.28 -16.24 18.16
C GLY A 562 29.45 -16.04 16.88
N VAL A 563 29.67 -16.88 15.86
CA VAL A 563 29.03 -16.74 14.53
C VAL A 563 27.50 -16.74 14.54
N ASN A 564 26.87 -17.33 15.56
CA ASN A 564 25.40 -17.43 15.70
C ASN A 564 24.84 -16.79 16.97
N ASP A 565 25.67 -16.15 17.79
CA ASP A 565 25.27 -15.61 19.10
C ASP A 565 25.31 -14.07 19.17
N ILE A 566 25.59 -13.42 18.04
CA ILE A 566 25.53 -11.95 17.90
C ILE A 566 24.08 -11.50 17.85
N ALA A 567 23.82 -10.39 18.52
CA ALA A 567 22.54 -9.70 18.44
C ALA A 567 22.74 -8.23 18.04
N TYR A 568 21.65 -7.58 17.62
CA TYR A 568 21.69 -6.19 17.18
C TYR A 568 22.12 -5.20 18.26
N GLU A 569 21.97 -5.55 19.54
CA GLU A 569 22.49 -4.77 20.67
C GLU A 569 24.02 -4.63 20.64
N ASP A 570 24.72 -5.67 20.15
CA ASP A 570 26.19 -5.68 20.13
C ASP A 570 26.72 -4.69 19.08
N PHE A 571 25.97 -4.45 18.00
CA PHE A 571 26.37 -3.50 16.94
C PHE A 571 26.62 -2.10 17.48
N ALA A 572 25.86 -1.63 18.47
CA ALA A 572 26.04 -0.30 19.01
C ALA A 572 27.40 -0.14 19.71
N GLU A 573 27.84 -1.12 20.50
CA GLU A 573 29.15 -1.08 21.15
C GLU A 573 30.27 -1.10 20.09
N GLU A 574 30.15 -2.01 19.13
CA GLU A 574 31.16 -2.22 18.07
C GLU A 574 31.29 -0.99 17.15
N TRP A 575 30.18 -0.42 16.68
CA TRP A 575 30.22 0.82 15.87
C TRP A 575 30.76 2.01 16.66
N MET A 576 30.44 2.14 17.95
CA MET A 576 30.98 3.25 18.75
C MET A 576 32.48 3.12 18.96
N THR A 577 32.99 1.90 19.14
CA THR A 577 34.41 1.65 19.31
C THR A 577 35.18 1.79 18.00
N HIS A 578 34.78 1.06 16.97
CA HIS A 578 35.58 0.83 15.77
C HIS A 578 35.27 1.84 14.65
N CYS A 579 34.03 2.29 14.52
CA CYS A 579 33.58 3.17 13.45
C CYS A 579 33.63 4.65 13.86
N GLN A 580 34.75 5.13 14.43
CA GLN A 580 34.84 6.51 14.95
C GLN A 580 35.03 7.59 13.87
N ALA A 581 35.60 7.22 12.73
CA ALA A 581 35.90 8.09 11.60
C ALA A 581 36.01 7.24 10.32
N TYR A 582 36.07 7.89 9.15
CA TYR A 582 36.20 7.20 7.85
C TYR A 582 35.12 6.12 7.69
N ILE A 583 33.88 6.60 7.77
CA ILE A 583 32.63 5.89 7.46
C ILE A 583 31.73 6.89 6.74
N TRP A 584 30.90 6.41 5.83
CA TRP A 584 30.11 7.24 4.93
C TRP A 584 28.65 6.84 4.96
N CYS A 585 27.80 7.60 4.29
CA CYS A 585 26.43 7.25 3.92
C CYS A 585 25.67 6.34 4.91
N GLY A 586 25.42 5.09 4.54
CA GLY A 586 24.64 4.12 5.32
C GLY A 586 25.25 3.84 6.69
N ASN A 587 26.57 3.62 6.75
CA ASN A 587 27.31 3.39 7.99
C ASN A 587 27.30 4.59 8.94
N LEU A 588 27.54 5.78 8.41
CA LEU A 588 27.51 7.02 9.18
C LEU A 588 26.09 7.28 9.70
N GLY A 589 25.08 7.03 8.86
CA GLY A 589 23.67 7.06 9.26
C GLY A 589 23.39 6.10 10.41
N ALA A 590 23.77 4.84 10.26
CA ALA A 590 23.60 3.80 11.28
C ALA A 590 24.30 4.17 12.59
N ARG A 591 25.56 4.59 12.52
CA ARG A 591 26.33 5.05 13.68
C ARG A 591 25.62 6.20 14.41
N ASN A 592 25.18 7.21 13.68
CA ASN A 592 24.51 8.37 14.27
C ASN A 592 23.17 7.99 14.92
N LEU A 593 22.47 7.00 14.37
CA LEU A 593 21.24 6.46 14.94
C LEU A 593 21.52 5.62 16.20
N MET A 594 22.60 4.82 16.20
CA MET A 594 23.07 4.09 17.39
C MET A 594 23.49 5.04 18.52
N GLU A 595 24.17 6.16 18.20
CA GLU A 595 24.48 7.22 19.17
C GLU A 595 23.21 7.87 19.77
N GLN A 596 22.07 7.76 19.07
CA GLN A 596 20.75 8.21 19.53
C GLN A 596 19.91 7.10 20.20
N GLY A 597 20.45 5.88 20.33
CA GLY A 597 19.82 4.75 21.01
C GLY A 597 19.02 3.79 20.11
N TYR A 598 18.96 4.04 18.80
CA TYR A 598 18.38 3.09 17.84
C TYR A 598 19.33 1.88 17.66
N LEU A 599 18.77 0.73 17.32
CA LEU A 599 19.54 -0.46 16.97
C LEU A 599 19.11 -0.95 15.59
N PRO A 600 19.91 -1.78 14.93
CA PRO A 600 19.42 -2.56 13.81
C PRO A 600 18.15 -3.36 14.21
N PRO A 601 17.22 -3.60 13.27
CA PRO A 601 17.27 -3.19 11.88
C PRO A 601 16.83 -1.73 11.65
N ASP A 602 16.46 -0.98 12.70
CA ASP A 602 16.01 0.42 12.55
C ASP A 602 17.13 1.33 12.03
N THR A 603 18.39 1.02 12.34
CA THR A 603 19.55 1.80 11.89
C THR A 603 19.81 1.70 10.38
N GLY A 604 19.40 0.61 9.72
CA GLY A 604 19.42 0.49 8.26
C GLY A 604 18.10 0.87 7.58
N ASN A 605 17.00 0.85 8.33
CA ASN A 605 15.65 1.09 7.80
C ASN A 605 15.52 2.44 7.08
N LYS A 606 14.93 2.42 5.87
CA LYS A 606 14.72 3.62 5.04
C LYS A 606 13.90 4.73 5.69
N LYS A 607 13.13 4.41 6.74
CA LYS A 607 12.37 5.39 7.54
C LYS A 607 13.29 6.27 8.39
N TYR A 608 14.39 5.73 8.89
CA TYR A 608 15.27 6.42 9.85
C TYR A 608 16.63 6.76 9.25
N ASN A 609 17.18 5.90 8.41
CA ASN A 609 18.45 6.12 7.73
C ASN A 609 18.21 6.73 6.35
N GLY A 610 18.48 8.04 6.19
CA GLY A 610 18.31 8.74 4.92
C GLY A 610 19.22 8.22 3.78
N SER A 611 20.29 7.51 4.12
CA SER A 611 21.27 6.94 3.19
C SER A 611 21.15 5.42 3.04
N TRP A 612 20.02 4.82 3.43
CA TRP A 612 19.76 3.37 3.34
C TRP A 612 20.00 2.72 1.97
N HIS A 613 19.97 3.52 0.89
CA HIS A 613 20.09 3.12 -0.51
C HIS A 613 21.51 3.26 -1.06
N ALA A 614 22.44 3.75 -0.24
CA ALA A 614 23.85 3.82 -0.61
C ALA A 614 24.47 2.43 -0.65
N ILE A 615 25.66 2.34 -1.26
CA ILE A 615 26.35 1.08 -1.51
C ILE A 615 26.92 0.42 -0.24
N ASP A 616 26.93 1.10 0.93
CA ASP A 616 27.50 0.60 2.19
C ASP A 616 27.14 -0.86 2.52
N ALA A 617 25.90 -1.31 2.27
CA ALA A 617 25.56 -2.70 2.51
C ALA A 617 26.31 -3.68 1.59
N GLN A 618 26.54 -3.31 0.32
CA GLN A 618 27.15 -4.20 -0.68
C GLN A 618 28.65 -4.36 -0.53
N ILE A 619 29.35 -3.33 -0.04
CA ILE A 619 30.81 -3.36 0.10
C ILE A 619 31.26 -4.08 1.39
N GLU A 620 30.33 -4.71 2.10
CA GLU A 620 30.55 -5.31 3.42
C GLU A 620 29.95 -6.72 3.52
N CYS A 621 29.75 -7.40 2.38
CA CYS A 621 28.88 -8.56 2.29
C CYS A 621 29.59 -9.87 1.90
N GLU A 622 30.71 -9.77 1.21
CA GLU A 622 31.47 -10.87 0.63
C GLU A 622 31.95 -11.85 1.70
N ILE A 623 32.28 -11.35 2.89
CA ILE A 623 32.65 -12.18 4.04
C ILE A 623 31.60 -13.23 4.38
N PHE A 624 30.31 -12.93 4.22
CA PHE A 624 29.24 -13.88 4.50
C PHE A 624 29.18 -15.03 3.48
N GLY A 625 29.66 -14.79 2.25
CA GLY A 625 29.87 -15.85 1.27
C GLY A 625 31.09 -16.71 1.59
N MET A 626 32.17 -16.10 2.09
CA MET A 626 33.41 -16.78 2.44
C MET A 626 33.30 -17.68 3.68
N ILE A 627 32.52 -17.28 4.69
CA ILE A 627 32.27 -18.10 5.89
C ILE A 627 31.19 -19.17 5.68
N ALA A 628 30.41 -19.09 4.60
CA ALA A 628 29.36 -20.05 4.31
C ALA A 628 29.52 -20.67 2.91
N PRO A 629 30.66 -21.35 2.63
CA PRO A 629 30.98 -21.84 1.28
C PRO A 629 29.95 -22.89 0.82
N ALA A 630 29.37 -22.67 -0.36
CA ALA A 630 28.31 -23.48 -0.96
C ALA A 630 27.01 -23.62 -0.12
N MET A 631 26.76 -22.68 0.81
CA MET A 631 25.55 -22.64 1.66
C MET A 631 24.70 -21.40 1.35
N LEU A 632 24.03 -21.41 0.19
CA LEU A 632 23.29 -20.27 -0.34
C LEU A 632 22.15 -19.75 0.57
N GLU A 633 21.43 -20.63 1.27
CA GLU A 633 20.35 -20.22 2.18
C GLU A 633 20.90 -19.57 3.45
N ASP A 634 21.97 -20.13 4.03
CA ASP A 634 22.68 -19.53 5.17
C ASP A 634 23.19 -18.14 4.77
N THR A 635 23.93 -18.06 3.66
CA THR A 635 24.49 -16.81 3.15
C THR A 635 23.40 -15.75 2.92
N TYR A 636 22.29 -16.09 2.25
CA TYR A 636 21.20 -15.13 2.03
C TYR A 636 20.65 -14.58 3.35
N THR A 637 20.25 -15.47 4.25
CA THR A 637 19.57 -15.10 5.51
C THR A 637 20.52 -14.38 6.48
N ARG A 638 21.79 -14.79 6.53
CA ARG A 638 22.85 -14.15 7.32
C ARG A 638 23.16 -12.75 6.81
N THR A 639 23.47 -12.60 5.52
CA THR A 639 23.76 -11.30 4.92
C THR A 639 22.59 -10.34 5.08
N LYS A 640 21.35 -10.81 4.85
CA LYS A 640 20.14 -10.00 5.04
C LYS A 640 20.03 -9.48 6.47
N TRP A 641 20.28 -10.31 7.48
CA TRP A 641 20.21 -9.91 8.88
C TRP A 641 21.31 -8.91 9.25
N TRP A 642 22.57 -9.22 8.92
CA TRP A 642 23.70 -8.35 9.27
C TRP A 642 23.60 -6.96 8.64
N LEU A 643 23.25 -6.89 7.36
CA LEU A 643 23.28 -5.63 6.60
C LEU A 643 22.03 -4.77 6.75
N LYS A 644 20.99 -5.29 7.40
CA LYS A 644 19.88 -4.46 7.91
C LYS A 644 20.34 -3.49 9.02
N SER A 645 21.58 -3.60 9.48
CA SER A 645 22.22 -2.60 10.33
C SER A 645 22.52 -1.29 9.62
N VAL A 646 22.75 -1.31 8.30
CA VAL A 646 23.23 -0.13 7.54
C VAL A 646 22.36 0.22 6.33
N GLY A 647 21.63 -0.75 5.76
CA GLY A 647 20.81 -0.55 4.55
C GLY A 647 19.40 -1.15 4.63
N ASP A 648 18.61 -0.89 3.58
CA ASP A 648 17.26 -1.45 3.42
C ASP A 648 16.93 -1.74 1.94
N GLY A 649 15.82 -2.47 1.70
CA GLY A 649 15.30 -2.75 0.36
C GLY A 649 16.33 -3.33 -0.61
N VAL A 650 16.33 -2.81 -1.83
CA VAL A 650 17.19 -3.28 -2.94
C VAL A 650 18.68 -3.22 -2.62
N ALA A 651 19.14 -2.29 -1.78
CA ALA A 651 20.55 -2.20 -1.42
C ALA A 651 21.02 -3.44 -0.64
N VAL A 652 20.19 -3.92 0.30
CA VAL A 652 20.48 -5.15 1.05
C VAL A 652 20.29 -6.39 0.16
N GLU A 653 19.31 -6.40 -0.75
CA GLU A 653 19.13 -7.53 -1.68
C GLU A 653 20.30 -7.67 -2.65
N ASN A 654 20.86 -6.56 -3.14
CA ASN A 654 22.07 -6.56 -3.96
C ASN A 654 23.27 -7.13 -3.17
N ALA A 655 23.40 -6.78 -1.89
CA ALA A 655 24.44 -7.33 -1.02
C ALA A 655 24.26 -8.83 -0.77
N CYS A 656 23.01 -9.27 -0.55
CA CYS A 656 22.69 -10.71 -0.47
C CYS A 656 23.07 -11.43 -1.76
N TYR A 657 22.80 -10.82 -2.92
CA TYR A 657 23.16 -11.37 -4.23
C TYR A 657 24.67 -11.59 -4.36
N TYR A 658 25.49 -10.58 -4.04
CA TYR A 658 26.96 -10.69 -4.06
C TYR A 658 27.51 -11.73 -3.09
N ALA A 659 27.02 -11.74 -1.85
CA ALA A 659 27.42 -12.75 -0.88
C ALA A 659 27.08 -14.16 -1.38
N MET A 660 25.90 -14.35 -1.98
CA MET A 660 25.49 -15.63 -2.59
C MET A 660 26.38 -16.01 -3.78
N MET A 661 26.78 -15.06 -4.63
CA MET A 661 27.76 -15.32 -5.70
C MET A 661 29.09 -15.79 -5.11
N CYS A 662 29.59 -15.14 -4.06
CA CYS A 662 30.81 -15.55 -3.36
C CYS A 662 30.69 -16.96 -2.78
N SER A 663 29.55 -17.29 -2.14
CA SER A 663 29.29 -18.62 -1.58
C SER A 663 29.25 -19.72 -2.66
N TYR A 664 28.58 -19.47 -3.79
CA TYR A 664 28.45 -20.46 -4.85
C TYR A 664 29.74 -20.63 -5.68
N ALA A 665 30.59 -19.60 -5.75
CA ALA A 665 31.88 -19.64 -6.44
C ALA A 665 32.88 -20.67 -5.86
N PHE A 666 32.60 -21.24 -4.69
CA PHE A 666 33.37 -22.36 -4.15
C PHE A 666 33.17 -23.66 -4.93
N VAL A 667 32.05 -23.82 -5.63
CA VAL A 667 31.69 -25.04 -6.38
C VAL A 667 31.45 -24.81 -7.88
N GLU A 668 31.27 -23.57 -8.32
CA GLU A 668 31.12 -23.19 -9.73
C GLU A 668 32.07 -22.04 -10.08
N SER A 669 32.60 -22.02 -11.29
CA SER A 669 33.54 -20.99 -11.78
C SER A 669 33.00 -20.20 -12.97
N ASP A 670 31.99 -20.69 -13.66
CA ASP A 670 31.34 -20.01 -14.78
C ASP A 670 30.38 -18.91 -14.27
N ILE A 671 30.69 -17.66 -14.60
CA ILE A 671 29.91 -16.49 -14.17
C ILE A 671 28.45 -16.57 -14.59
N ASN A 672 28.13 -17.05 -15.80
CA ASN A 672 26.74 -17.12 -16.25
C ASN A 672 25.94 -18.13 -15.43
N LYS A 673 26.54 -19.28 -15.10
CA LYS A 673 25.89 -20.28 -14.24
C LYS A 673 25.73 -19.80 -12.81
N ILE A 674 26.71 -19.07 -12.27
CA ILE A 674 26.58 -18.43 -10.95
C ILE A 674 25.40 -17.48 -10.95
N LEU A 675 25.27 -16.61 -11.96
CA LEU A 675 24.13 -15.69 -12.09
C LEU A 675 22.79 -16.41 -12.22
N ASP A 676 22.75 -17.51 -12.99
CA ASP A 676 21.52 -18.31 -13.17
C ASP A 676 21.07 -18.93 -11.83
N GLU A 677 21.98 -19.58 -11.11
CA GLU A 677 21.68 -20.19 -9.80
C GLU A 677 21.26 -19.13 -8.78
N VAL A 678 22.04 -18.04 -8.64
CA VAL A 678 21.74 -17.00 -7.65
C VAL A 678 20.43 -16.28 -7.98
N ASN A 679 20.12 -16.00 -9.26
CA ASN A 679 18.84 -15.44 -9.67
C ASN A 679 17.65 -16.30 -9.22
N GLU A 680 17.73 -17.62 -9.41
CA GLU A 680 16.68 -18.55 -9.00
C GLU A 680 16.56 -18.58 -7.47
N LYS A 681 17.67 -18.81 -6.77
CA LYS A 681 17.68 -19.02 -5.33
C LYS A 681 17.34 -17.76 -4.53
N ILE A 682 17.83 -16.59 -4.95
CA ILE A 682 17.53 -15.34 -4.23
C ILE A 682 16.03 -15.00 -4.30
N LEU A 683 15.36 -15.21 -5.43
CA LEU A 683 13.92 -15.00 -5.54
C LEU A 683 13.15 -15.96 -4.62
N PHE A 684 13.61 -17.21 -4.54
CA PHE A 684 13.05 -18.21 -3.66
C PHE A 684 13.21 -17.82 -2.18
N TYR A 685 14.43 -17.51 -1.72
CA TYR A 685 14.69 -17.17 -0.31
C TYR A 685 14.09 -15.83 0.11
N SER A 686 14.12 -14.84 -0.78
CA SER A 686 13.54 -13.50 -0.52
C SER A 686 12.02 -13.46 -0.64
N ASN A 687 11.39 -14.56 -1.07
CA ASN A 687 9.96 -14.59 -1.40
C ASN A 687 9.56 -13.45 -2.36
N GLY A 688 10.42 -13.19 -3.35
CA GLY A 688 10.24 -12.14 -4.36
C GLY A 688 10.65 -10.71 -3.96
N GLU A 689 11.13 -10.45 -2.72
CA GLU A 689 11.63 -9.12 -2.36
C GLU A 689 12.82 -8.68 -3.24
N ALA A 690 13.65 -9.62 -3.69
CA ALA A 690 14.80 -9.39 -4.56
C ALA A 690 14.46 -9.21 -6.06
N GLN A 691 13.18 -9.06 -6.43
CA GLN A 691 12.79 -8.96 -7.86
C GLN A 691 13.49 -7.81 -8.58
N GLN A 692 13.64 -6.65 -7.94
CA GLN A 692 14.33 -5.51 -8.56
C GLN A 692 15.82 -5.80 -8.83
N THR A 693 16.49 -6.51 -7.91
CA THR A 693 17.89 -6.95 -8.07
C THR A 693 18.02 -7.89 -9.27
N VAL A 694 17.16 -8.90 -9.37
CA VAL A 694 17.17 -9.84 -10.50
C VAL A 694 16.79 -9.17 -11.83
N ASP A 695 15.87 -8.20 -11.81
CA ASP A 695 15.52 -7.41 -13.00
C ASP A 695 16.70 -6.57 -13.49
N ASP A 696 17.52 -6.03 -12.58
CA ASP A 696 18.72 -5.28 -12.92
C ASP A 696 19.80 -6.21 -13.52
N VAL A 697 20.02 -7.40 -12.94
CA VAL A 697 20.90 -8.44 -13.54
C VAL A 697 20.45 -8.80 -14.94
N ASN A 698 19.15 -9.12 -15.11
CA ASN A 698 18.60 -9.51 -16.41
C ASN A 698 18.67 -8.39 -17.45
N PHE A 699 18.49 -7.14 -17.01
CA PHE A 699 18.69 -5.98 -17.87
C PHE A 699 20.15 -5.90 -18.36
N VAL A 700 21.12 -6.00 -17.46
CA VAL A 700 22.55 -5.95 -17.83
C VAL A 700 22.91 -7.09 -18.77
N ARG A 701 22.46 -8.33 -18.49
CA ARG A 701 22.64 -9.48 -19.39
C ARG A 701 22.06 -9.24 -20.77
N ALA A 702 20.85 -8.69 -20.85
CA ALA A 702 20.21 -8.39 -22.14
C ALA A 702 20.98 -7.32 -22.94
N GLU A 703 21.57 -6.32 -22.28
CA GLU A 703 22.42 -5.32 -22.95
C GLU A 703 23.79 -5.89 -23.34
N TYR A 704 24.39 -6.74 -22.50
CA TYR A 704 25.61 -7.49 -22.82
C TYR A 704 25.42 -8.36 -24.07
N GLU A 705 24.33 -9.13 -24.14
CA GLU A 705 24.04 -10.03 -25.27
C GLU A 705 23.94 -9.30 -26.62
N LYS A 706 23.48 -8.04 -26.63
CA LYS A 706 23.44 -7.22 -27.86
C LYS A 706 24.83 -6.80 -28.36
N VAL A 707 25.81 -6.74 -27.46
CA VAL A 707 27.10 -6.08 -27.70
C VAL A 707 28.27 -7.06 -27.65
N LYS A 708 28.12 -8.25 -27.07
CA LYS A 708 29.22 -9.22 -26.86
C LYS A 708 29.98 -9.59 -28.12
N ASP A 709 29.29 -9.77 -29.25
CA ASP A 709 29.94 -10.10 -30.54
C ASP A 709 30.79 -8.93 -31.06
N LYS A 710 30.35 -7.70 -30.82
CA LYS A 710 31.13 -6.50 -31.13
C LYS A 710 32.33 -6.39 -30.20
N TYR A 711 32.13 -6.62 -28.90
CA TYR A 711 33.17 -6.56 -27.87
C TYR A 711 34.32 -7.54 -28.11
N ALA A 712 34.05 -8.70 -28.74
CA ALA A 712 35.09 -9.64 -29.16
C ALA A 712 36.12 -9.05 -30.14
N THR A 713 35.77 -7.96 -30.84
CA THR A 713 36.66 -7.27 -31.81
C THR A 713 37.01 -5.84 -31.43
N ASP A 714 36.20 -5.21 -30.56
CA ASP A 714 36.36 -3.86 -30.07
C ASP A 714 36.14 -3.85 -28.56
N LYS A 715 37.24 -3.91 -27.81
CA LYS A 715 37.24 -3.96 -26.34
C LYS A 715 36.67 -2.69 -25.68
N GLU A 716 36.27 -1.67 -26.42
CA GLU A 716 35.59 -0.48 -25.90
C GLU A 716 34.06 -0.55 -26.07
N ALA A 717 33.53 -1.60 -26.70
CA ALA A 717 32.10 -1.77 -26.90
C ALA A 717 31.29 -1.90 -25.59
N TRP A 718 31.90 -2.34 -24.48
CA TRP A 718 31.25 -2.38 -23.15
C TRP A 718 30.67 -1.03 -22.72
N ARG A 719 31.20 0.09 -23.24
CA ARG A 719 30.72 1.45 -22.98
C ARG A 719 29.26 1.65 -23.42
N GLU A 720 28.77 0.88 -24.39
CA GLU A 720 27.36 0.89 -24.82
C GLU A 720 26.45 0.35 -23.71
N THR A 721 26.84 -0.76 -23.08
CA THR A 721 26.14 -1.33 -21.92
C THR A 721 26.20 -0.37 -20.73
N ARG A 722 27.36 0.25 -20.45
CA ARG A 722 27.49 1.28 -19.41
C ARG A 722 26.57 2.48 -19.66
N LEU A 723 26.43 2.91 -20.92
CA LEU A 723 25.49 3.98 -21.29
C LEU A 723 24.03 3.55 -21.07
N ALA A 724 23.69 2.30 -21.38
CA ALA A 724 22.35 1.76 -21.11
C ALA A 724 22.03 1.73 -19.60
N ILE A 725 22.99 1.32 -18.76
CA ILE A 725 22.89 1.40 -17.29
C ILE A 725 22.67 2.84 -16.83
N LYS A 726 23.47 3.79 -17.34
CA LYS A 726 23.30 5.23 -17.04
C LYS A 726 21.89 5.72 -17.36
N ASN A 727 21.34 5.30 -18.50
CA ASN A 727 20.06 5.79 -18.97
C ASN A 727 18.85 5.18 -18.23
N LYS A 728 18.99 3.96 -17.71
CA LYS A 728 17.88 3.22 -17.09
C LYS A 728 17.93 3.17 -15.56
N ILE A 729 19.10 2.95 -14.98
CA ILE A 729 19.26 2.64 -13.55
C ILE A 729 19.78 3.85 -12.77
N TYR A 730 20.77 4.56 -13.32
CA TYR A 730 21.43 5.66 -12.60
C TYR A 730 20.45 6.80 -12.28
N ASN A 731 20.35 7.12 -11.00
CA ASN A 731 19.42 8.12 -10.46
C ASN A 731 20.07 9.48 -10.16
N GLY A 732 21.34 9.66 -10.50
CA GLY A 732 22.10 10.88 -10.20
C GLY A 732 22.91 10.84 -8.90
N ILE A 733 22.88 9.74 -8.16
CA ILE A 733 23.68 9.52 -6.94
C ILE A 733 24.82 8.56 -7.28
N THR A 734 26.06 9.00 -7.12
CA THR A 734 27.25 8.23 -7.52
C THR A 734 27.41 6.93 -6.73
N VAL A 735 27.15 6.98 -5.42
CA VAL A 735 27.26 5.85 -4.48
C VAL A 735 25.95 5.05 -4.38
N ASP A 736 25.12 5.10 -5.43
CA ASP A 736 23.84 4.39 -5.46
C ASP A 736 24.04 2.89 -5.62
N ALA A 737 23.47 2.14 -4.67
CA ALA A 737 23.54 0.68 -4.61
C ALA A 737 23.17 0.00 -5.94
N ARG A 738 22.17 0.46 -6.67
CA ARG A 738 21.72 -0.23 -7.90
C ARG A 738 22.65 0.03 -9.07
N THR A 739 23.20 1.24 -9.15
CA THR A 739 24.08 1.64 -10.26
C THR A 739 25.37 0.84 -10.23
N ASN A 740 26.06 0.85 -9.09
CA ASN A 740 27.32 0.13 -8.89
C ASN A 740 27.09 -1.40 -8.97
N PHE A 741 25.96 -1.89 -8.42
CA PHE A 741 25.54 -3.28 -8.63
C PHE A 741 25.49 -3.70 -10.10
N ALA A 742 24.80 -2.92 -10.94
CA ALA A 742 24.69 -3.21 -12.36
C ALA A 742 26.04 -3.14 -13.11
N VAL A 743 26.95 -2.26 -12.67
CA VAL A 743 28.28 -2.08 -13.26
C VAL A 743 29.20 -3.26 -12.94
N THR A 744 29.18 -3.75 -11.70
CA THR A 744 29.93 -4.95 -11.32
C THR A 744 29.47 -6.18 -12.11
N ILE A 745 28.14 -6.38 -12.24
CA ILE A 745 27.59 -7.48 -13.07
C ILE A 745 28.03 -7.34 -14.53
N MET A 746 28.04 -6.11 -15.07
CA MET A 746 28.53 -5.82 -16.41
C MET A 746 30.02 -6.21 -16.56
N ALA A 747 30.87 -5.81 -15.60
CA ALA A 747 32.30 -6.09 -15.64
C ALA A 747 32.61 -7.60 -15.56
N LEU A 748 31.87 -8.34 -14.73
CA LEU A 748 31.98 -9.80 -14.64
C LEU A 748 31.60 -10.50 -15.97
N LEU A 749 30.52 -10.04 -16.62
CA LEU A 749 30.07 -10.61 -17.90
C LEU A 749 31.05 -10.35 -19.05
N PHE A 750 31.60 -9.14 -19.15
CA PHE A 750 32.53 -8.81 -20.23
C PHE A 750 33.94 -9.38 -19.98
N GLY A 751 34.37 -9.47 -18.73
CA GLY A 751 35.66 -10.09 -18.39
C GLY A 751 35.66 -11.60 -18.49
N ASP A 752 34.51 -12.28 -18.37
CA ASP A 752 34.34 -13.71 -18.63
C ASP A 752 35.35 -14.60 -17.85
N GLY A 753 35.59 -14.25 -16.58
CA GLY A 753 36.53 -14.94 -15.71
C GLY A 753 37.98 -14.43 -15.73
N ASP A 754 38.31 -13.49 -16.62
CA ASP A 754 39.62 -12.82 -16.65
C ASP A 754 39.65 -11.65 -15.65
N GLU A 755 40.41 -11.80 -14.57
CA GLU A 755 40.48 -10.80 -13.51
C GLU A 755 41.08 -9.46 -13.95
N VAL A 756 41.97 -9.46 -14.95
CA VAL A 756 42.61 -8.23 -15.42
C VAL A 756 41.61 -7.43 -16.24
N GLU A 757 40.87 -8.09 -17.14
CA GLU A 757 39.86 -7.43 -17.96
C GLU A 757 38.62 -7.02 -17.15
N THR A 758 38.17 -7.84 -16.21
CA THR A 758 37.10 -7.47 -15.27
C THR A 758 37.50 -6.23 -14.46
N GLY A 759 38.68 -6.21 -13.84
CA GLY A 759 39.16 -5.05 -13.09
C GLY A 759 39.30 -3.80 -13.96
N ARG A 760 39.82 -3.94 -15.18
CA ARG A 760 39.91 -2.83 -16.16
C ARG A 760 38.54 -2.23 -16.44
N ILE A 761 37.52 -3.06 -16.69
CA ILE A 761 36.17 -2.57 -17.01
C ILE A 761 35.51 -1.94 -15.78
N SER A 762 35.58 -2.56 -14.61
CA SER A 762 35.03 -2.00 -13.36
C SER A 762 35.57 -0.59 -13.10
N VAL A 763 36.89 -0.42 -13.13
CA VAL A 763 37.54 0.88 -12.89
C VAL A 763 37.19 1.90 -13.98
N LEU A 764 37.24 1.52 -15.27
CA LEU A 764 36.98 2.47 -16.36
C LEU A 764 35.51 2.87 -16.49
N ALA A 765 34.56 2.10 -15.95
CA ALA A 765 33.14 2.43 -15.98
C ALA A 765 32.82 3.75 -15.26
N GLY A 766 33.60 4.09 -14.24
CA GLY A 766 33.42 5.28 -13.39
C GLY A 766 32.41 5.03 -12.28
N TRP A 767 31.79 6.09 -11.74
CA TRP A 767 31.08 6.05 -10.47
C TRP A 767 31.98 5.60 -9.31
N ASP A 768 31.46 4.80 -8.40
CA ASP A 768 32.16 4.30 -7.21
C ASP A 768 32.91 3.03 -7.62
N ASN A 769 34.05 3.21 -8.28
CA ASN A 769 34.61 2.19 -9.15
C ASN A 769 35.68 1.30 -8.50
N ASP A 770 36.21 1.71 -7.36
CA ASP A 770 37.05 0.91 -6.49
C ASP A 770 36.26 -0.21 -5.85
N CYS A 771 35.07 0.08 -5.31
CA CYS A 771 34.19 -0.93 -4.71
C CYS A 771 33.64 -1.90 -5.76
N ASP A 772 33.26 -1.41 -6.94
CA ASP A 772 32.85 -2.25 -8.08
C ASP A 772 33.98 -3.22 -8.51
N ALA A 773 35.22 -2.75 -8.51
CA ALA A 773 36.37 -3.59 -8.80
C ALA A 773 36.67 -4.54 -7.64
N ALA A 774 36.53 -4.09 -6.39
CA ALA A 774 36.74 -4.89 -5.19
C ALA A 774 35.85 -6.13 -5.22
N THR A 775 34.53 -5.95 -5.28
CA THR A 775 33.58 -7.06 -5.27
C THR A 775 33.78 -8.00 -6.47
N ALA A 776 33.96 -7.44 -7.68
CA ALA A 776 34.16 -8.26 -8.88
C ALA A 776 35.41 -9.16 -8.75
N LEU A 777 36.51 -8.61 -8.24
CA LEU A 777 37.76 -9.35 -8.07
C LEU A 777 37.75 -10.25 -6.83
N THR A 778 36.93 -9.97 -5.82
CA THR A 778 36.64 -10.92 -4.74
C THR A 778 35.98 -12.18 -5.29
N ILE A 779 34.94 -12.03 -6.11
CA ILE A 779 34.24 -13.16 -6.75
C ILE A 779 35.22 -13.96 -7.63
N LEU A 780 36.01 -13.30 -8.47
CA LEU A 780 37.00 -13.98 -9.32
C LEU A 780 38.16 -14.60 -8.51
N GLY A 781 38.53 -13.99 -7.39
CA GLY A 781 39.46 -14.55 -6.42
C GLY A 781 38.97 -15.87 -5.85
N ILE A 782 37.67 -16.00 -5.58
CA ILE A 782 37.04 -17.26 -5.15
C ILE A 782 36.94 -18.23 -6.33
N THR A 783 36.53 -17.82 -7.54
CA THR A 783 36.41 -18.77 -8.67
C THR A 783 37.76 -19.37 -9.03
N ASN A 784 38.81 -18.54 -9.09
CA ASN A 784 40.13 -18.92 -9.59
C ASN A 784 41.06 -19.46 -8.48
N GLY A 785 40.83 -19.06 -7.22
CA GLY A 785 41.77 -19.28 -6.13
C GLY A 785 43.01 -18.39 -6.24
N TYR A 786 43.69 -18.13 -5.11
CA TYR A 786 44.95 -17.38 -5.11
C TYR A 786 45.99 -18.00 -6.05
N SER A 787 46.04 -19.34 -6.10
CA SER A 787 46.90 -20.08 -7.02
C SER A 787 46.63 -19.76 -8.50
N GLY A 788 45.37 -19.49 -8.87
CA GLY A 788 44.93 -19.18 -10.23
C GLY A 788 45.06 -17.71 -10.66
N LEU A 789 45.22 -16.77 -9.72
CA LEU A 789 45.38 -15.34 -10.04
C LEU A 789 46.66 -15.04 -10.85
N ASN A 790 46.65 -13.92 -11.57
CA ASN A 790 47.74 -13.42 -12.40
C ASN A 790 49.10 -13.47 -11.69
N ALA A 791 50.06 -14.19 -12.29
CA ALA A 791 51.36 -14.43 -11.69
C ALA A 791 52.21 -13.16 -11.55
N GLU A 792 52.18 -12.26 -12.53
CA GLU A 792 52.96 -11.01 -12.52
C GLU A 792 52.45 -10.06 -11.43
N MET A 793 51.12 -9.96 -11.29
CA MET A 793 50.51 -9.16 -10.22
C MET A 793 50.81 -9.72 -8.83
N LYS A 794 50.82 -11.05 -8.67
CA LYS A 794 51.25 -11.70 -7.40
C LYS A 794 52.71 -11.39 -7.04
N GLU A 795 53.60 -11.35 -8.01
CA GLU A 795 55.01 -11.00 -7.77
C GLU A 795 55.20 -9.54 -7.34
N GLN A 796 54.30 -8.65 -7.76
CA GLN A 796 54.33 -7.22 -7.44
C GLN A 796 53.54 -6.85 -6.17
N SER A 797 52.67 -7.75 -5.70
CA SER A 797 51.77 -7.51 -4.57
C SER A 797 52.25 -8.20 -3.30
N GLY A 798 52.37 -7.42 -2.22
CA GLY A 798 52.57 -7.96 -0.88
C GLY A 798 51.26 -8.45 -0.25
N MET A 799 51.35 -9.02 0.94
CA MET A 799 50.20 -9.62 1.65
C MET A 799 49.87 -8.92 2.97
N GLY A 800 50.37 -7.71 3.19
CA GLY A 800 50.12 -6.96 4.42
C GLY A 800 48.78 -6.23 4.40
N TYR A 801 47.99 -6.37 5.47
CA TYR A 801 46.77 -5.60 5.71
C TYR A 801 46.96 -4.66 6.90
N PHE A 802 47.11 -3.37 6.63
CA PHE A 802 47.41 -2.37 7.64
C PHE A 802 46.13 -1.68 8.14
N ASN A 803 45.76 -1.97 9.39
CA ASN A 803 44.62 -1.31 10.01
C ASN A 803 44.94 0.16 10.34
N SER A 804 44.39 1.08 9.55
CA SER A 804 44.58 2.51 9.73
C SER A 804 43.32 3.26 10.16
N ARG A 805 42.14 2.62 10.14
CA ARG A 805 40.82 3.29 10.29
C ARG A 805 39.91 2.72 11.39
N ARG A 806 40.20 1.55 11.96
CA ARG A 806 39.33 0.89 12.94
C ARG A 806 40.03 0.75 14.30
N PRO A 807 39.97 1.78 15.18
CA PRO A 807 40.53 1.71 16.53
C PRO A 807 40.14 0.43 17.25
N GLY A 808 41.05 -0.19 17.98
CA GLY A 808 40.77 -1.45 18.69
C GLY A 808 41.05 -2.72 17.88
N LEU A 809 41.20 -2.63 16.56
CA LEU A 809 41.59 -3.77 15.74
C LEU A 809 43.10 -3.79 15.45
N THR A 810 43.61 -4.92 14.95
CA THR A 810 45.03 -5.10 14.62
C THR A 810 45.27 -5.06 13.11
N SER A 811 46.47 -4.65 12.70
CA SER A 811 46.98 -4.98 11.37
C SER A 811 47.28 -6.47 11.31
N SER A 812 47.18 -7.06 10.12
CA SER A 812 47.33 -8.48 9.89
C SER A 812 47.92 -8.73 8.51
N THR A 813 47.86 -9.98 8.05
CA THR A 813 48.23 -10.38 6.70
C THR A 813 47.05 -11.10 6.05
N PHE A 814 46.98 -11.12 4.72
CA PHE A 814 45.91 -11.81 4.01
C PHE A 814 45.80 -13.30 4.38
N PRO A 815 46.92 -14.06 4.57
CA PRO A 815 46.85 -15.43 5.08
C PRO A 815 46.29 -15.55 6.50
N GLU A 816 46.65 -14.63 7.42
CA GLU A 816 46.10 -14.64 8.78
C GLU A 816 44.60 -14.32 8.80
N ILE A 817 44.15 -13.37 7.98
CA ILE A 817 42.72 -13.08 7.81
C ILE A 817 41.99 -14.30 7.24
N THR A 818 42.60 -14.96 6.24
CA THR A 818 42.09 -16.21 5.66
C THR A 818 41.90 -17.28 6.73
N ASP A 819 42.91 -17.50 7.58
CA ASP A 819 42.83 -18.49 8.66
C ASP A 819 41.73 -18.15 9.68
N ARG A 820 41.50 -16.87 9.97
CA ARG A 820 40.42 -16.42 10.85
C ARG A 820 39.04 -16.67 10.24
N ILE A 821 38.85 -16.37 8.95
CA ILE A 821 37.61 -16.66 8.20
C ILE A 821 37.36 -18.19 8.17
N MET A 822 38.40 -18.99 7.96
CA MET A 822 38.29 -20.46 7.97
C MET A 822 37.76 -21.00 9.30
N VAL A 823 38.20 -20.44 10.44
CA VAL A 823 37.66 -20.81 11.76
C VAL A 823 36.16 -20.52 11.84
N GLN A 824 35.72 -19.35 11.37
CA GLN A 824 34.29 -19.01 11.37
C GLN A 824 33.49 -19.93 10.42
N ALA A 825 34.05 -20.28 9.27
CA ALA A 825 33.43 -21.22 8.34
C ALA A 825 33.24 -22.61 8.97
N GLU A 826 34.25 -23.12 9.68
CA GLU A 826 34.16 -24.39 10.39
C GLU A 826 33.06 -24.37 11.46
N GLU A 827 32.92 -23.28 12.22
CA GLU A 827 31.85 -23.12 13.21
C GLU A 827 30.45 -23.15 12.56
N ILE A 828 30.26 -22.46 11.43
CA ILE A 828 28.98 -22.45 10.70
C ILE A 828 28.67 -23.84 10.12
N ILE A 829 29.66 -24.49 9.51
CA ILE A 829 29.50 -25.84 8.95
C ILE A 829 29.04 -26.81 10.03
N LEU A 830 29.66 -26.78 11.21
CA LEU A 830 29.27 -27.63 12.34
C LEU A 830 27.88 -27.26 12.87
N ALA A 831 27.56 -25.96 13.00
CA ALA A 831 26.25 -25.49 13.46
C ALA A 831 25.11 -25.93 12.53
N ASN A 832 25.36 -25.99 11.23
CA ASN A 832 24.38 -26.47 10.25
C ASN A 832 24.28 -28.01 10.19
N GLY A 833 25.06 -28.73 11.01
CA GLY A 833 25.06 -30.20 11.09
C GLY A 833 26.00 -30.87 10.09
N GLY A 834 26.86 -30.10 9.42
CA GLY A 834 27.94 -30.61 8.59
C GLY A 834 29.07 -31.24 9.42
N SER A 835 30.19 -31.55 8.76
CA SER A 835 31.37 -32.09 9.44
C SER A 835 32.67 -31.50 8.91
N VAL A 836 33.65 -31.40 9.80
CA VAL A 836 35.00 -30.91 9.53
C VAL A 836 35.99 -32.05 9.77
N SER A 837 36.82 -32.35 8.78
CA SER A 837 37.95 -33.27 8.88
C SER A 837 39.27 -32.55 8.60
N ASP A 838 40.39 -33.29 8.63
CA ASP A 838 41.71 -32.72 8.35
C ASP A 838 41.86 -32.19 6.91
N THR A 839 41.11 -32.76 5.95
CA THR A 839 41.27 -32.46 4.52
C THR A 839 40.00 -31.99 3.82
N GLU A 840 38.83 -32.24 4.39
CA GLU A 840 37.54 -32.04 3.74
C GLU A 840 36.50 -31.45 4.71
N TYR A 841 35.60 -30.64 4.14
CA TYR A 841 34.37 -30.19 4.75
C TYR A 841 33.19 -30.89 4.09
N ASN A 842 32.22 -31.35 4.89
CA ASN A 842 30.90 -31.72 4.37
C ASN A 842 29.91 -30.66 4.82
N VAL A 843 29.48 -29.81 3.90
CA VAL A 843 28.62 -28.67 4.19
C VAL A 843 27.16 -29.03 4.00
N ILE A 844 26.30 -28.51 4.87
CA ILE A 844 24.85 -28.64 4.80
C ILE A 844 24.29 -27.23 4.83
N ASP A 845 23.54 -26.88 3.79
CA ASP A 845 22.99 -25.54 3.67
C ASP A 845 21.72 -25.39 4.50
N LYS A 846 21.64 -24.42 5.43
CA LYS A 846 20.46 -24.16 6.26
C LYS A 846 20.33 -22.66 6.47
N ALA A 847 19.10 -22.17 6.63
CA ALA A 847 18.88 -20.78 7.00
C ALA A 847 19.59 -20.43 8.32
N TYR A 848 20.31 -19.31 8.31
CA TYR A 848 20.82 -18.67 9.51
C TYR A 848 19.66 -18.24 10.39
N THR A 849 19.73 -18.61 11.67
CA THR A 849 18.77 -18.18 12.68
C THR A 849 19.47 -17.20 13.62
N PRO A 850 19.16 -15.89 13.52
CA PRO A 850 19.79 -14.90 14.38
C PRO A 850 19.39 -15.07 15.84
N LYS A 851 20.27 -14.61 16.73
CA LYS A 851 19.91 -14.46 18.14
C LYS A 851 19.01 -13.25 18.31
N GLU A 852 17.77 -13.46 18.74
CA GLU A 852 16.85 -12.38 19.10
C GLU A 852 16.64 -12.31 20.60
N TYR A 853 16.70 -11.10 21.17
CA TYR A 853 16.28 -10.83 22.52
C TYR A 853 14.83 -10.36 22.52
N THR A 854 13.95 -11.07 23.23
CA THR A 854 12.57 -10.62 23.46
C THR A 854 12.50 -9.34 24.30
N ALA A 855 13.55 -9.05 25.08
CA ALA A 855 13.78 -7.81 25.80
C ALA A 855 15.29 -7.65 26.07
N ARG A 856 15.80 -6.41 26.03
CA ARG A 856 17.22 -6.15 26.32
C ARG A 856 17.55 -6.62 27.74
N PRO A 857 18.56 -7.49 27.94
CA PRO A 857 18.95 -7.92 29.26
C PRO A 857 19.47 -6.72 30.07
N TYR A 858 19.08 -6.65 31.33
CA TYR A 858 19.65 -5.70 32.27
C TYR A 858 21.02 -6.21 32.70
N LEU A 859 22.06 -5.38 32.56
CA LEU A 859 23.44 -5.75 32.86
C LEU A 859 24.00 -4.92 34.01
N LYS A 860 24.59 -5.59 35.00
CA LYS A 860 25.40 -4.95 36.04
C LYS A 860 26.88 -5.11 35.74
N GLU A 861 27.63 -4.04 35.98
CA GLU A 861 29.09 -4.03 35.87
C GLU A 861 29.68 -4.46 37.22
N VAL A 862 30.55 -5.47 37.22
CA VAL A 862 31.31 -5.93 38.38
C VAL A 862 32.77 -5.60 38.17
N ALA A 863 33.28 -4.65 38.96
CA ALA A 863 34.69 -4.28 38.92
C ALA A 863 35.58 -5.46 39.33
N ILE A 864 36.69 -5.66 38.62
CA ILE A 864 37.67 -6.66 39.04
C ILE A 864 38.38 -6.10 40.27
N ASP A 865 38.26 -6.80 41.40
CA ASP A 865 38.84 -6.42 42.68
C ASP A 865 39.19 -7.64 43.55
N ASN A 866 39.33 -7.46 44.87
CA ASN A 866 39.69 -8.54 45.80
C ASN A 866 38.62 -9.64 45.95
N THR A 867 37.44 -9.48 45.32
CA THR A 867 36.43 -10.55 45.22
C THR A 867 36.81 -11.62 44.20
N PHE A 868 37.74 -11.33 43.29
CA PHE A 868 38.30 -12.29 42.35
C PHE A 868 39.43 -13.10 43.01
N THR A 869 39.45 -14.40 42.78
CA THR A 869 40.65 -15.21 43.03
C THR A 869 41.66 -14.90 41.94
N SER A 870 42.91 -14.59 42.29
CA SER A 870 43.91 -14.22 41.29
C SER A 870 45.31 -14.71 41.63
N GLU A 871 46.08 -15.05 40.59
CA GLU A 871 47.52 -15.34 40.65
C GLU A 871 48.22 -14.58 39.51
N GLY A 872 49.33 -13.89 39.81
CA GLY A 872 50.10 -13.12 38.83
C GLY A 872 49.50 -11.76 38.42
N PHE A 873 48.28 -11.44 38.86
CA PHE A 873 47.63 -10.15 38.61
C PHE A 873 47.90 -9.13 39.72
N SER A 874 47.94 -7.85 39.33
CA SER A 874 48.09 -6.71 40.25
C SER A 874 47.19 -5.55 39.83
N LYS A 875 46.72 -4.77 40.81
CA LYS A 875 45.90 -3.59 40.57
C LYS A 875 46.70 -2.51 39.83
N VAL A 876 46.10 -1.90 38.82
CA VAL A 876 46.68 -0.80 38.04
C VAL A 876 45.74 0.41 37.98
N TYR A 877 46.32 1.61 37.88
CA TYR A 877 45.58 2.86 37.77
C TYR A 877 45.82 3.49 36.40
N ILE A 878 44.79 3.47 35.55
CA ILE A 878 44.85 4.02 34.18
C ILE A 878 43.61 4.88 33.97
N LYS A 879 43.79 6.16 33.65
CA LYS A 879 42.70 7.16 33.55
C LYS A 879 41.57 6.75 32.60
N GLY A 880 41.86 5.97 31.56
CA GLY A 880 40.89 5.52 30.56
C GLY A 880 40.01 4.34 31.01
N LEU A 881 40.41 3.60 32.04
CA LEU A 881 39.61 2.49 32.58
C LEU A 881 38.41 3.00 33.37
N LYS A 882 37.41 2.14 33.55
CA LYS A 882 36.28 2.42 34.43
C LYS A 882 36.79 2.71 35.84
N ASN A 883 36.31 3.80 36.43
CA ASN A 883 36.76 4.29 37.74
C ASN A 883 38.29 4.50 37.85
N SER A 884 38.99 4.56 36.71
CA SER A 884 40.46 4.61 36.59
C SER A 884 41.22 3.47 37.25
N ILE A 885 40.59 2.29 37.42
CA ILE A 885 41.15 1.13 38.11
C ILE A 885 40.93 -0.12 37.25
N GLY A 886 41.94 -0.98 37.12
CA GLY A 886 41.79 -2.34 36.58
C GLY A 886 42.85 -3.28 37.14
N TYR A 887 42.94 -4.48 36.56
CA TYR A 887 43.91 -5.50 36.96
C TYR A 887 44.80 -5.91 35.80
N THR A 888 46.10 -6.01 36.06
CA THR A 888 47.10 -6.31 35.04
C THR A 888 48.05 -7.44 35.40
N ALA A 889 48.43 -8.21 34.38
CA ALA A 889 49.47 -9.22 34.43
C ALA A 889 50.40 -9.11 33.21
N ARG A 890 51.63 -9.61 33.37
CA ARG A 890 52.66 -9.64 32.31
C ARG A 890 53.24 -11.01 32.01
N GLU A 891 52.96 -12.00 32.84
CA GLU A 891 53.46 -13.37 32.69
C GLU A 891 52.37 -14.25 32.08
N LYS A 892 52.77 -15.24 31.29
CA LYS A 892 51.91 -16.30 30.80
C LYS A 892 51.48 -17.21 31.94
N GLY A 893 50.19 -17.55 31.99
CA GLY A 893 49.61 -18.43 33.00
C GLY A 893 49.08 -17.73 34.25
N ALA A 894 49.25 -16.40 34.36
CA ALA A 894 48.53 -15.61 35.36
C ALA A 894 47.02 -15.76 35.13
N TYR A 895 46.23 -15.75 36.20
CA TYR A 895 44.79 -15.95 36.08
C TYR A 895 43.93 -15.08 37.01
N LEU A 896 42.69 -14.85 36.58
CA LEU A 896 41.58 -14.30 37.36
C LEU A 896 40.44 -15.34 37.38
N GLU A 897 39.80 -15.53 38.52
CA GLU A 897 38.65 -16.42 38.73
C GLU A 897 37.54 -15.71 39.50
N TYR A 898 36.28 -15.88 39.07
CA TYR A 898 35.10 -15.28 39.69
C TYR A 898 33.89 -16.21 39.60
N GLU A 899 33.18 -16.38 40.73
CA GLU A 899 31.92 -17.11 40.76
C GLU A 899 30.75 -16.14 40.53
N PHE A 900 29.87 -16.47 39.59
CA PHE A 900 28.64 -15.73 39.33
C PHE A 900 27.43 -16.66 39.22
N GLU A 901 26.23 -16.09 39.32
CA GLU A 901 24.98 -16.79 39.04
C GLU A 901 24.25 -16.03 37.94
N GLY A 902 23.85 -16.73 36.88
CA GLY A 902 23.17 -16.12 35.73
C GLY A 902 23.43 -16.85 34.41
N THR A 903 22.83 -16.34 33.34
CA THR A 903 22.78 -16.98 32.01
C THR A 903 23.83 -16.47 31.02
N SER A 904 24.61 -15.44 31.41
CA SER A 904 25.67 -14.89 30.58
C SER A 904 26.74 -14.15 31.39
N VAL A 905 27.90 -13.95 30.77
CA VAL A 905 29.00 -13.12 31.29
C VAL A 905 29.74 -12.42 30.14
N GLU A 906 30.03 -11.14 30.32
CA GLU A 906 30.86 -10.33 29.42
C GLU A 906 32.18 -9.99 30.10
N VAL A 907 33.29 -10.15 29.38
CA VAL A 907 34.63 -9.76 29.84
C VAL A 907 35.09 -8.53 29.08
N THR A 908 35.41 -7.46 29.81
CA THR A 908 35.91 -6.21 29.21
C THR A 908 37.38 -5.97 29.55
N ALA A 909 38.11 -5.42 28.58
CA ALA A 909 39.54 -5.20 28.69
C ALA A 909 39.99 -3.88 28.08
N MET A 910 41.24 -3.49 28.38
CA MET A 910 41.95 -2.47 27.62
C MET A 910 42.75 -3.14 26.51
N LEU A 911 42.51 -2.71 25.28
CA LEU A 911 43.33 -3.08 24.14
C LEU A 911 44.46 -2.08 23.95
N CYS A 912 45.68 -2.55 23.65
CA CYS A 912 46.81 -1.68 23.37
C CYS A 912 47.86 -2.35 22.46
N GLN A 913 48.82 -1.57 21.95
CA GLN A 913 49.85 -2.08 21.03
C GLN A 913 50.74 -3.18 21.64
N THR A 914 50.96 -3.16 22.95
CA THR A 914 51.70 -4.20 23.67
C THR A 914 50.78 -5.23 24.33
N GLY A 915 49.51 -5.26 23.93
CA GLY A 915 48.52 -6.18 24.46
C GLY A 915 48.87 -7.62 24.15
N GLY A 916 48.67 -8.49 25.13
CA GLY A 916 48.88 -9.92 24.98
C GLY A 916 47.66 -10.64 24.43
N SER A 917 47.50 -11.90 24.83
CA SER A 917 46.29 -12.68 24.59
C SER A 917 45.87 -13.39 25.87
N ALA A 918 44.58 -13.70 25.99
CA ALA A 918 44.04 -14.42 27.14
C ALA A 918 43.00 -15.44 26.69
N GLU A 919 43.02 -16.61 27.30
CA GLU A 919 42.01 -17.65 27.11
C GLU A 919 40.91 -17.51 28.17
N ILE A 920 39.67 -17.59 27.74
CA ILE A 920 38.49 -17.41 28.59
C ILE A 920 37.83 -18.77 28.81
N PHE A 921 37.51 -19.10 30.06
CA PHE A 921 36.82 -20.32 30.44
C PHE A 921 35.58 -20.02 31.27
N VAL A 922 34.52 -20.80 31.06
CA VAL A 922 33.38 -20.89 31.99
C VAL A 922 33.18 -22.36 32.33
N ASP A 923 33.18 -22.69 33.62
CA ASP A 923 33.07 -24.06 34.14
C ASP A 923 34.10 -25.04 33.55
N GLY A 924 35.28 -24.52 33.23
CA GLY A 924 36.38 -25.28 32.63
C GLY A 924 36.26 -25.49 31.11
N VAL A 925 35.18 -25.02 30.47
CA VAL A 925 35.03 -25.02 29.02
C VAL A 925 35.71 -23.78 28.44
N SER A 926 36.62 -23.96 27.47
CA SER A 926 37.29 -22.85 26.78
C SER A 926 36.36 -22.19 25.74
N TYR A 927 36.37 -20.86 25.72
CA TYR A 927 35.72 -20.00 24.74
C TYR A 927 36.76 -19.30 23.83
N GLY A 928 37.94 -19.92 23.73
CA GLY A 928 39.01 -19.51 22.83
C GLY A 928 39.93 -18.43 23.38
N ILE A 929 41.01 -18.18 22.63
CA ILE A 929 42.04 -17.20 22.93
C ILE A 929 41.62 -15.85 22.32
N LYS A 930 41.52 -14.82 23.16
CA LYS A 930 41.18 -13.46 22.77
C LYS A 930 42.42 -12.58 22.78
N SER A 931 42.60 -11.80 21.72
CA SER A 931 43.69 -10.82 21.64
C SER A 931 43.34 -9.58 22.44
N LEU A 932 44.29 -9.08 23.23
CA LEU A 932 44.22 -7.77 23.88
C LEU A 932 45.04 -6.72 23.10
N ARG A 933 45.52 -7.07 21.91
CA ARG A 933 46.31 -6.19 21.06
C ARG A 933 45.42 -5.34 20.18
N CYS A 934 45.76 -4.07 20.01
CA CYS A 934 45.26 -3.23 18.93
C CYS A 934 46.40 -2.37 18.36
N ASP A 935 46.33 -2.03 17.08
CA ASP A 935 47.32 -1.15 16.46
C ASP A 935 46.80 0.30 16.38
N PRO A 936 47.70 1.31 16.27
CA PRO A 936 47.29 2.70 16.15
C PRO A 936 46.45 2.95 14.89
N ALA A 937 45.23 3.46 15.08
CA ALA A 937 44.32 3.77 13.98
C ALA A 937 43.71 5.18 14.14
N ALA A 938 43.27 5.77 13.03
CA ALA A 938 42.58 7.05 13.04
C ALA A 938 41.20 6.94 13.70
N GLY A 939 40.93 7.81 14.67
CA GLY A 939 39.62 7.99 15.26
C GLY A 939 39.15 9.45 15.19
N LYS A 940 38.01 9.74 15.81
CA LYS A 940 37.33 11.06 15.74
C LYS A 940 38.20 12.24 16.18
N SER A 941 39.15 12.02 17.10
CA SER A 941 39.99 13.07 17.71
C SER A 941 41.49 12.85 17.51
N GLY A 942 41.88 12.10 16.46
CA GLY A 942 43.27 11.78 16.13
C GLY A 942 43.56 10.30 16.26
N ILE A 943 44.85 9.94 16.36
CA ILE A 943 45.28 8.53 16.42
C ILE A 943 44.95 7.93 17.79
N VAL A 944 44.14 6.86 17.78
CA VAL A 944 43.79 6.04 18.94
C VAL A 944 44.81 4.91 19.05
N LYS A 945 45.53 4.85 20.18
CA LYS A 945 46.57 3.83 20.45
C LYS A 945 46.13 2.77 21.46
N SER A 946 45.02 3.02 22.14
CA SER A 946 44.46 2.11 23.14
C SER A 946 42.96 2.33 23.18
N VAL A 947 42.22 1.24 23.33
CA VAL A 947 40.77 1.21 23.53
C VAL A 947 40.52 0.70 24.93
N PHE A 948 39.55 1.29 25.63
CA PHE A 948 39.24 0.95 27.02
C PHE A 948 37.81 0.43 27.10
N GLY A 949 37.57 -0.53 27.99
CA GLY A 949 36.24 -1.10 28.21
C GLY A 949 35.68 -1.86 27.01
N GLN A 950 36.53 -2.36 26.11
CA GLN A 950 36.09 -3.15 24.96
C GLN A 950 35.70 -4.55 25.44
N THR A 951 34.54 -5.03 24.99
CA THR A 951 34.17 -6.43 25.15
C THR A 951 35.10 -7.32 24.32
N ILE A 952 35.77 -8.27 24.98
CA ILE A 952 36.66 -9.23 24.32
C ILE A 952 36.09 -10.65 24.29
N ALA A 953 35.07 -10.91 25.12
CA ALA A 953 34.31 -12.15 25.13
C ALA A 953 32.93 -11.89 25.73
N LYS A 954 31.89 -12.43 25.10
CA LYS A 954 30.53 -12.41 25.62
C LYS A 954 29.92 -13.79 25.47
N ILE A 955 29.78 -14.46 26.61
CA ILE A 955 29.37 -15.86 26.68
C ILE A 955 27.93 -15.90 27.13
N ARG A 956 27.09 -16.61 26.38
CA ARG A 956 25.62 -16.61 26.52
C ARG A 956 25.08 -18.03 26.54
N GLY A 957 23.82 -18.17 26.91
CA GLY A 957 23.12 -19.45 26.89
C GLY A 957 23.59 -20.40 27.99
N LEU A 958 24.19 -19.87 29.05
CA LEU A 958 24.50 -20.64 30.25
C LEU A 958 23.19 -20.98 30.98
N GLU A 959 23.19 -22.09 31.71
CA GLU A 959 22.05 -22.40 32.58
C GLU A 959 21.89 -21.31 33.64
N ASN A 960 20.69 -21.03 34.15
CA ASN A 960 20.53 -20.04 35.22
C ASN A 960 20.94 -20.64 36.58
N THR A 961 22.24 -20.89 36.75
CA THR A 961 22.85 -21.53 37.92
C THR A 961 24.17 -20.83 38.28
N LYS A 962 24.93 -21.40 39.21
CA LYS A 962 26.26 -20.89 39.54
C LYS A 962 27.30 -21.36 38.52
N HIS A 963 28.12 -20.42 38.07
CA HIS A 963 29.19 -20.62 37.10
C HIS A 963 30.50 -20.04 37.63
N THR A 964 31.62 -20.59 37.15
CA THR A 964 32.96 -20.07 37.41
C THR A 964 33.56 -19.51 36.13
N LEU A 965 33.74 -18.19 36.06
CA LEU A 965 34.55 -17.53 35.04
C LEU A 965 36.03 -17.68 35.41
N LYS A 966 36.87 -18.11 34.46
CA LYS A 966 38.33 -18.08 34.58
C LYS A 966 38.96 -17.44 33.35
N ILE A 967 39.90 -16.53 33.57
CA ILE A 967 40.66 -15.83 32.53
C ILE A 967 42.13 -16.17 32.72
N VAL A 968 42.81 -16.67 31.69
CA VAL A 968 44.22 -17.08 31.76
C VAL A 968 45.05 -16.34 30.71
N THR A 969 46.16 -15.71 31.09
CA THR A 969 47.05 -15.03 30.16
C THR A 969 47.87 -16.02 29.33
N MET A 970 48.01 -15.77 28.03
CA MET A 970 48.60 -16.72 27.08
C MET A 970 49.96 -16.28 26.52
N SER A 971 50.44 -15.09 26.89
CA SER A 971 51.70 -14.53 26.39
C SER A 971 52.58 -13.93 27.50
N ASP A 972 53.90 -14.04 27.34
CA ASP A 972 54.88 -13.45 28.25
C ASP A 972 55.28 -12.04 27.81
N ASN A 973 55.63 -11.18 28.78
CA ASN A 973 56.09 -9.80 28.61
C ASN A 973 55.09 -8.84 27.94
N SER A 974 53.87 -9.29 27.68
CA SER A 974 52.77 -8.47 27.14
C SER A 974 51.93 -7.84 28.24
N GLN A 975 51.19 -6.77 27.93
CA GLN A 975 50.20 -6.21 28.86
C GLN A 975 48.88 -6.97 28.73
N HIS A 976 48.38 -7.49 29.84
CA HIS A 976 47.01 -7.98 29.94
C HIS A 976 46.34 -7.08 30.96
N VAL A 977 45.33 -6.31 30.56
CA VAL A 977 44.64 -5.35 31.45
C VAL A 977 43.15 -5.58 31.32
N PHE A 978 42.52 -6.08 32.37
CA PHE A 978 41.09 -6.28 32.45
C PHE A 978 40.46 -5.18 33.30
N ASP A 979 39.30 -4.70 32.86
CA ASP A 979 38.61 -3.56 33.47
C ASP A 979 37.52 -4.05 34.44
N PHE A 980 36.42 -4.56 33.89
CA PHE A 980 35.30 -5.13 34.64
C PHE A 980 34.66 -6.28 33.86
N ILE A 981 33.79 -7.03 34.50
CA ILE A 981 32.89 -7.97 33.83
C ILE A 981 31.46 -7.42 33.85
N ARG A 982 30.62 -7.80 32.89
CA ARG A 982 29.18 -7.55 32.96
C ARG A 982 28.43 -8.86 33.16
N LEU A 983 27.42 -8.81 34.02
CA LEU A 983 26.55 -9.94 34.34
C LEU A 983 25.10 -9.51 34.18
N GLU A 984 24.24 -10.43 33.76
CA GLU A 984 22.79 -10.21 33.81
C GLU A 984 22.32 -9.96 35.25
N CYS A 985 21.37 -9.05 35.41
CA CYS A 985 20.73 -8.71 36.67
C CYS A 985 19.24 -8.47 36.50
N SER A 986 18.51 -8.35 37.61
CA SER A 986 17.10 -7.96 37.55
C SER A 986 16.95 -6.49 37.15
N GLU A 987 15.77 -6.13 36.62
CA GLU A 987 15.44 -4.74 36.31
C GLU A 987 15.57 -3.83 37.54
N GLU A 988 15.15 -4.31 38.70
CA GLU A 988 15.24 -3.57 39.97
C GLU A 988 16.70 -3.32 40.34
N GLU A 989 17.56 -4.35 40.32
CA GLU A 989 18.98 -4.20 40.60
C GLU A 989 19.64 -3.24 39.60
N TRP A 990 19.28 -3.32 38.32
CA TRP A 990 19.81 -2.40 37.31
C TRP A 990 19.39 -0.95 37.53
N LYS A 991 18.11 -0.72 37.89
CA LYS A 991 17.59 0.61 38.21
C LYS A 991 18.30 1.20 39.43
N GLU A 992 18.55 0.40 40.46
CA GLU A 992 19.31 0.81 41.65
C GLU A 992 20.76 1.18 41.31
N LEU A 993 21.39 0.45 40.40
CA LEU A 993 22.77 0.70 39.96
C LEU A 993 22.89 1.84 38.93
N ASN A 994 21.82 2.13 38.18
CA ASN A 994 21.80 3.12 37.10
C ASN A 994 20.67 4.15 37.25
N PRO A 995 20.52 4.81 38.42
CA PRO A 995 19.32 5.61 38.67
C PRO A 995 19.19 6.77 37.65
N THR A 996 20.32 7.35 37.23
CA THR A 996 20.35 8.42 36.22
C THR A 996 20.01 7.99 34.78
N LYS A 997 19.82 6.69 34.51
CA LYS A 997 19.43 6.17 33.18
C LYS A 997 17.96 5.78 33.11
N VAL A 998 17.21 5.89 34.20
CA VAL A 998 15.78 5.58 34.26
C VAL A 998 14.98 6.84 33.94
N ASN A 999 14.19 6.81 32.87
CA ASN A 999 13.22 7.88 32.61
C ASN A 999 12.02 7.74 33.57
N ILE A 1000 12.09 8.44 34.69
CA ILE A 1000 11.08 8.39 35.75
C ILE A 1000 9.75 9.02 35.34
N ALA A 1001 9.68 9.77 34.22
CA ALA A 1001 8.42 10.34 33.73
C ALA A 1001 7.38 9.26 33.35
N ARG A 1002 7.85 8.06 33.01
CA ARG A 1002 7.02 6.91 32.62
C ARG A 1002 6.60 6.02 33.77
N GLU A 1003 7.03 6.31 35.00
CA GLU A 1003 6.55 5.61 36.19
C GLU A 1003 5.02 5.77 36.33
N GLU A 1004 4.38 4.74 36.86
CA GLU A 1004 2.96 4.78 37.17
C GLU A 1004 2.69 5.81 38.29
N GLY A 1005 1.61 6.59 38.17
CA GLY A 1005 1.27 7.64 39.13
C GLY A 1005 1.95 9.00 38.92
N VAL A 1006 2.81 9.15 37.91
CA VAL A 1006 3.40 10.45 37.55
C VAL A 1006 2.39 11.34 36.84
N THR A 1007 2.19 12.55 37.36
CA THR A 1007 1.24 13.53 36.85
C THR A 1007 1.92 14.48 35.87
N ILE A 1008 1.34 14.65 34.68
CA ILE A 1008 1.82 15.61 33.69
C ILE A 1008 1.30 17.01 34.05
N ILE A 1009 2.18 18.01 33.99
CA ILE A 1009 1.83 19.42 34.20
C ILE A 1009 2.19 20.23 32.96
N ALA A 1010 1.32 21.15 32.56
CA ALA A 1010 1.59 22.11 31.50
C ALA A 1010 0.81 23.41 31.70
N SER A 1011 1.31 24.50 31.12
CA SER A 1011 0.61 25.79 31.09
C SER A 1011 -0.73 25.70 30.37
N VAL A 1012 -0.87 24.77 29.41
CA VAL A 1012 -2.11 24.50 28.67
C VAL A 1012 -2.37 23.00 28.65
N MET A 1013 -3.24 22.52 29.54
CA MET A 1013 -3.64 21.10 29.63
C MET A 1013 -4.72 20.70 28.61
N THR A 1014 -5.38 21.67 28.00
CA THR A 1014 -6.41 21.43 26.98
C THR A 1014 -6.20 22.43 25.85
N PRO A 1015 -5.49 22.03 24.79
CA PRO A 1015 -5.22 22.92 23.67
C PRO A 1015 -6.51 23.30 22.96
N GLY A 1016 -6.57 24.52 22.43
CA GLY A 1016 -7.72 25.00 21.68
C GLY A 1016 -8.03 24.12 20.47
N ALA A 1017 -9.28 24.14 20.01
CA ALA A 1017 -9.74 23.33 18.88
C ALA A 1017 -8.86 23.50 17.62
N ALA A 1018 -8.26 24.68 17.44
CA ALA A 1018 -7.39 25.01 16.32
C ALA A 1018 -5.93 24.52 16.44
N SER A 1019 -5.50 23.91 17.57
CA SER A 1019 -4.13 23.36 17.62
C SER A 1019 -3.98 22.10 16.78
N GLY A 1020 -2.88 22.01 16.02
CA GLY A 1020 -2.58 20.88 15.14
C GLY A 1020 -2.14 19.64 15.90
N GLY A 1021 -1.42 19.84 17.00
CA GLY A 1021 -0.92 18.81 17.91
C GLY A 1021 -1.96 17.81 18.41
N ASN A 1022 -1.47 16.74 19.03
CA ASN A 1022 -2.28 15.82 19.80
C ASN A 1022 -3.01 16.57 20.92
N LYS A 1023 -4.26 16.15 21.18
CA LYS A 1023 -5.06 16.69 22.29
C LYS A 1023 -4.84 15.92 23.57
N ASP A 1024 -4.27 14.72 23.47
CA ASP A 1024 -3.82 13.94 24.60
C ASP A 1024 -2.39 14.35 24.96
N ILE A 1025 -2.23 14.94 26.15
CA ILE A 1025 -0.92 15.36 26.66
C ILE A 1025 -0.03 14.18 27.02
N SER A 1026 -0.57 12.97 27.20
CA SER A 1026 0.23 11.79 27.51
C SER A 1026 1.25 11.43 26.44
N ILE A 1027 1.07 11.93 25.21
CA ILE A 1027 2.01 11.74 24.09
C ILE A 1027 3.44 12.17 24.43
N ILE A 1028 3.63 13.15 25.33
CA ILE A 1028 4.97 13.65 25.65
C ILE A 1028 5.83 12.65 26.45
N LYS A 1029 5.28 11.50 26.85
CA LYS A 1029 5.99 10.48 27.61
C LYS A 1029 5.75 9.07 27.10
N ASP A 1030 5.21 8.92 25.89
CA ASP A 1030 4.88 7.61 25.34
C ASP A 1030 6.10 6.86 24.80
N GLY A 1031 7.23 7.56 24.62
CA GLY A 1031 8.45 7.02 24.03
C GLY A 1031 8.46 6.89 22.53
N ALA A 1032 7.46 7.47 21.86
CA ALA A 1032 7.47 7.69 20.44
C ALA A 1032 8.11 9.06 20.14
N TYR A 1033 9.31 9.03 19.54
CA TYR A 1033 9.96 10.25 19.12
C TYR A 1033 9.32 10.84 17.85
N PHE A 1034 9.23 12.16 17.79
CA PHE A 1034 8.70 12.88 16.64
C PHE A 1034 9.60 12.70 15.42
N THR A 1035 9.06 12.09 14.37
CA THR A 1035 9.83 11.71 13.17
C THR A 1035 9.29 12.32 11.89
N ASN A 1036 8.06 12.83 11.89
CA ASN A 1036 7.40 13.34 10.69
C ASN A 1036 6.54 14.57 10.99
N ILE A 1037 6.92 15.73 10.45
CA ILE A 1037 6.16 16.99 10.57
C ILE A 1037 4.75 16.93 9.96
N SER A 1038 4.47 15.95 9.11
CA SER A 1038 3.12 15.75 8.55
C SER A 1038 2.18 15.07 9.55
N ASP A 1039 2.74 14.39 10.55
CA ASP A 1039 1.98 13.70 11.60
C ASP A 1039 2.07 14.48 12.91
N LEU A 1040 1.29 15.56 12.98
CA LEU A 1040 1.23 16.41 14.18
C LEU A 1040 0.63 15.71 15.40
N LYS A 1041 0.16 14.47 15.29
CA LYS A 1041 -0.34 13.69 16.43
C LYS A 1041 0.77 13.05 17.26
N GLN A 1042 2.01 13.12 16.80
CA GLN A 1042 3.21 12.72 17.54
C GLN A 1042 3.78 13.84 18.45
N GLN A 1043 3.07 14.96 18.60
CA GLN A 1043 3.51 16.06 19.45
C GLN A 1043 2.34 16.71 20.17
N TYR A 1044 2.63 17.49 21.21
CA TYR A 1044 1.68 18.27 21.96
C TYR A 1044 1.96 19.78 21.82
N ASP A 1045 0.90 20.55 21.55
CA ASP A 1045 0.99 22.01 21.35
C ASP A 1045 0.24 22.76 22.46
N THR A 1046 0.86 23.79 23.03
CA THR A 1046 0.24 24.65 24.05
C THR A 1046 -0.64 25.76 23.46
N PHE A 1047 -1.15 25.61 22.24
CA PHE A 1047 -1.90 26.65 21.56
C PHE A 1047 -3.34 26.77 22.08
N LEU A 1048 -3.74 27.96 22.53
CA LEU A 1048 -5.10 28.23 23.05
C LEU A 1048 -6.15 28.37 21.93
N GLY A 1049 -5.74 28.65 20.69
CA GLY A 1049 -6.66 28.85 19.58
C GLY A 1049 -7.19 30.28 19.47
N PHE A 1050 -8.32 30.39 18.78
CA PHE A 1050 -9.02 31.64 18.51
C PHE A 1050 -10.36 31.66 19.26
N ASP A 1051 -10.82 32.84 19.64
CA ASP A 1051 -12.17 33.05 20.18
C ASP A 1051 -13.24 32.90 19.08
N SER A 1052 -14.51 33.03 19.46
CA SER A 1052 -15.64 32.89 18.53
C SER A 1052 -15.67 33.92 17.39
N ASN A 1053 -14.88 35.00 17.49
CA ASN A 1053 -14.77 36.04 16.47
C ASN A 1053 -13.52 35.84 15.59
N GLY A 1054 -12.78 34.74 15.77
CA GLY A 1054 -11.54 34.47 15.06
C GLY A 1054 -10.34 35.29 15.56
N VAL A 1055 -10.43 35.91 16.74
CA VAL A 1055 -9.32 36.66 17.36
C VAL A 1055 -8.49 35.69 18.20
N LEU A 1056 -7.17 35.79 18.08
CA LEU A 1056 -6.25 34.94 18.86
C LEU A 1056 -6.51 35.13 20.35
N ILE A 1057 -6.70 34.02 21.08
CA ILE A 1057 -6.89 34.08 22.53
C ILE A 1057 -5.59 34.59 23.17
N PRO A 1058 -5.63 35.70 23.93
CA PRO A 1058 -4.42 36.26 24.53
C PRO A 1058 -3.72 35.28 25.45
N LYS A 1059 -2.39 35.26 25.37
CA LYS A 1059 -1.51 34.48 26.24
C LYS A 1059 -0.38 35.38 26.72
N ASP A 1060 -0.45 35.78 27.99
CA ASP A 1060 0.41 36.77 28.64
C ASP A 1060 1.30 36.16 29.75
N TYR A 1061 1.40 34.84 29.78
CA TYR A 1061 2.24 34.06 30.68
C TYR A 1061 3.25 33.20 29.92
N GLU A 1062 4.28 32.74 30.63
CA GLU A 1062 5.26 31.80 30.10
C GLU A 1062 4.67 30.39 29.98
N ASP A 1063 5.06 29.68 28.93
CA ASP A 1063 4.71 28.29 28.77
C ASP A 1063 5.60 27.38 29.59
N TYR A 1064 4.99 26.35 30.15
CA TYR A 1064 5.73 25.30 30.83
C TYR A 1064 5.16 23.92 30.52
N ILE A 1065 6.01 22.91 30.62
CA ILE A 1065 5.67 21.50 30.51
C ILE A 1065 6.61 20.68 31.38
N GLY A 1066 6.10 19.67 32.08
CA GLY A 1066 6.86 18.91 33.07
C GLY A 1066 6.04 17.86 33.78
N TYR A 1067 6.55 17.41 34.93
CA TYR A 1067 5.96 16.33 35.72
C TYR A 1067 5.95 16.64 37.22
N GLU A 1068 4.94 16.13 37.91
CA GLU A 1068 4.81 16.10 39.37
C GLU A 1068 4.74 14.64 39.84
N PHE A 1069 5.44 14.36 40.94
CA PHE A 1069 5.68 13.03 41.49
C PHE A 1069 5.03 12.91 42.87
N SER A 1070 4.60 11.70 43.23
CA SER A 1070 4.00 11.40 44.54
C SER A 1070 4.99 11.52 45.70
N GLU A 1071 6.28 11.40 45.42
CA GLU A 1071 7.38 11.46 46.39
C GLU A 1071 8.48 12.40 45.89
N GLU A 1072 9.34 12.85 46.81
CA GLU A 1072 10.51 13.63 46.43
C GLU A 1072 11.47 12.78 45.58
N LYS A 1073 11.90 13.34 44.45
CA LYS A 1073 12.91 12.74 43.57
C LYS A 1073 14.11 13.67 43.48
N THR A 1074 15.32 13.11 43.42
CA THR A 1074 16.55 13.89 43.21
C THR A 1074 16.84 13.99 41.72
N PHE A 1075 16.30 15.02 41.05
CA PHE A 1075 16.43 15.19 39.60
C PHE A 1075 17.87 15.49 39.18
N THR A 1076 18.29 14.89 38.06
CA THR A 1076 19.62 15.09 37.47
C THR A 1076 19.60 15.65 36.07
N SER A 1077 18.64 15.25 35.23
CA SER A 1077 18.59 15.68 33.84
C SER A 1077 17.19 15.54 33.23
N LEU A 1078 16.98 16.22 32.12
CA LEU A 1078 15.83 16.06 31.23
C LEU A 1078 16.31 15.79 29.80
N MET A 1079 15.51 15.10 29.00
CA MET A 1079 15.63 15.11 27.54
C MET A 1079 14.37 15.77 26.97
N PHE A 1080 14.54 16.84 26.22
CA PHE A 1080 13.46 17.55 25.55
C PHE A 1080 13.58 17.33 24.04
N GLN A 1081 12.58 16.68 23.44
CA GLN A 1081 12.40 16.71 22.01
C GLN A 1081 11.35 17.78 21.66
N GLU A 1082 11.77 18.78 20.88
CA GLU A 1082 10.83 19.78 20.38
C GLU A 1082 9.96 19.21 19.24
N GLY A 1083 8.79 19.80 19.03
CA GLY A 1083 7.91 19.44 17.93
C GLY A 1083 8.18 20.26 16.66
N GLY A 1084 7.11 20.53 15.91
CA GLY A 1084 7.09 21.37 14.73
C GLY A 1084 7.28 22.87 15.01
N HIS A 1085 7.85 23.58 14.04
CA HIS A 1085 8.00 25.04 14.04
C HIS A 1085 7.26 25.66 12.85
N TRP A 1086 6.42 26.67 13.12
CA TRP A 1086 5.68 27.42 12.12
C TRP A 1086 5.84 28.92 12.30
N ASP A 1087 5.44 29.71 11.31
CA ASP A 1087 5.44 31.17 11.46
C ASP A 1087 4.58 31.65 12.66
N GLY A 1088 3.65 30.83 13.14
CA GLY A 1088 2.85 31.04 14.34
C GLY A 1088 3.59 30.81 15.67
N GLY A 1089 4.58 29.92 15.73
CA GLY A 1089 5.26 29.49 16.96
C GLY A 1089 5.73 28.04 16.91
N GLY A 1090 5.99 27.45 18.07
CA GLY A 1090 6.46 26.07 18.22
C GLY A 1090 7.72 25.93 19.07
N TRP A 1091 8.37 27.05 19.44
CA TRP A 1091 9.65 27.10 20.15
C TRP A 1091 9.59 28.02 21.38
N PHE A 1092 10.60 27.93 22.25
CA PHE A 1092 10.85 28.93 23.30
C PHE A 1092 11.67 30.11 22.76
N ALA A 1093 11.26 31.34 23.03
CA ALA A 1093 11.83 32.53 22.42
C ALA A 1093 12.87 33.23 23.31
N ASN A 1094 13.75 34.01 22.66
CA ASN A 1094 14.64 35.00 23.27
C ASN A 1094 15.52 34.45 24.41
N GLY A 1095 15.91 33.17 24.33
CA GLY A 1095 16.78 32.54 25.33
C GLY A 1095 16.14 32.42 26.72
N THR A 1096 14.80 32.42 26.79
CA THR A 1096 14.07 32.36 28.08
C THR A 1096 13.86 30.95 28.61
N LEU A 1097 14.14 29.92 27.81
CA LEU A 1097 14.02 28.52 28.21
C LEU A 1097 14.95 28.22 29.39
N ARG A 1098 14.34 27.73 30.47
CA ARG A 1098 15.02 27.30 31.70
C ARG A 1098 14.32 26.10 32.33
N VAL A 1099 14.98 25.50 33.31
CA VAL A 1099 14.43 24.40 34.11
C VAL A 1099 14.12 24.91 35.51
N GLU A 1100 12.96 24.53 36.04
CA GLU A 1100 12.58 24.78 37.42
C GLU A 1100 12.27 23.46 38.14
N VAL A 1101 12.65 23.36 39.42
CA VAL A 1101 12.32 22.26 40.32
C VAL A 1101 11.44 22.79 41.45
N LYS A 1102 10.40 22.06 41.81
CA LYS A 1102 9.50 22.39 42.93
C LYS A 1102 10.10 21.87 44.24
N VAL A 1103 10.89 22.72 44.89
CA VAL A 1103 11.57 22.43 46.16
C VAL A 1103 10.74 22.99 47.30
N ASN A 1104 10.36 22.14 48.27
CA ASN A 1104 9.50 22.53 49.40
C ASN A 1104 8.21 23.24 48.95
N GLY A 1105 7.57 22.74 47.89
CA GLY A 1105 6.33 23.28 47.34
C GLY A 1105 6.47 24.56 46.50
N THR A 1106 7.69 25.09 46.32
CA THR A 1106 7.94 26.33 45.56
C THR A 1106 8.82 26.06 44.34
N TRP A 1107 8.46 26.59 43.18
CA TRP A 1107 9.28 26.49 41.96
C TRP A 1107 10.54 27.35 42.07
N GLN A 1108 11.69 26.73 41.81
CA GLN A 1108 12.99 27.39 41.83
C GLN A 1108 13.74 27.05 40.53
N GLU A 1109 14.29 28.07 39.87
CA GLU A 1109 15.18 27.86 38.72
C GLU A 1109 16.44 27.13 39.15
N VAL A 1110 16.82 26.12 38.37
CA VAL A 1110 18.03 25.32 38.60
C VAL A 1110 19.03 25.59 37.48
N ALA A 1111 20.31 25.70 37.85
CA ALA A 1111 21.36 25.92 36.86
C ALA A 1111 21.57 24.66 36.01
N THR A 1112 21.59 24.81 34.68
CA THR A 1112 21.68 23.69 33.74
C THR A 1112 22.79 23.84 32.70
N THR A 1113 23.09 22.74 32.00
CA THR A 1113 23.95 22.67 30.81
C THR A 1113 23.20 21.90 29.73
N PHE A 1114 23.18 22.41 28.50
CA PHE A 1114 22.51 21.77 27.37
C PHE A 1114 23.52 21.00 26.51
N SER A 1115 23.13 19.86 25.93
CA SER A 1115 23.95 19.09 24.97
C SER A 1115 24.28 19.88 23.70
N LYS A 1116 23.39 20.81 23.33
CA LYS A 1116 23.58 21.80 22.27
C LYS A 1116 22.87 23.10 22.66
N ALA A 1117 23.36 24.23 22.16
CA ALA A 1117 22.77 25.52 22.50
C ALA A 1117 21.32 25.63 21.98
N TYR A 1118 20.38 26.01 22.85
CA TYR A 1118 19.03 26.36 22.42
C TYR A 1118 19.05 27.78 21.81
N PRO A 1119 18.41 28.03 20.65
CA PRO A 1119 18.51 29.32 19.98
C PRO A 1119 18.01 30.51 20.83
N ASN A 1120 18.81 31.57 20.90
CA ASN A 1120 18.42 32.85 21.50
C ASN A 1120 17.84 33.78 20.43
N ALA A 1121 16.62 33.49 19.98
CA ALA A 1121 15.94 34.25 18.94
C ALA A 1121 14.41 34.09 19.03
N ASN A 1122 13.67 34.81 18.19
CA ASN A 1122 12.21 34.62 18.03
C ASN A 1122 11.75 34.56 16.56
N ALA A 1123 12.68 34.48 15.62
CA ALA A 1123 12.35 34.27 14.21
C ALA A 1123 12.42 32.78 13.90
N ARG A 1124 11.39 32.23 13.24
CA ARG A 1124 11.28 30.80 12.86
C ARG A 1124 12.56 30.24 12.25
N ASN A 1125 13.20 30.98 11.34
CA ASN A 1125 14.42 30.55 10.63
C ASN A 1125 15.68 30.47 11.53
N SER A 1126 15.59 30.87 12.79
CA SER A 1126 16.69 30.75 13.77
C SER A 1126 16.69 29.40 14.49
N PHE A 1127 15.61 28.63 14.33
CA PHE A 1127 15.44 27.30 14.89
C PHE A 1127 15.70 26.27 13.79
N GLY A 1128 16.28 25.12 14.16
CA GLY A 1128 16.70 24.09 13.23
C GLY A 1128 15.54 23.31 12.59
N VAL A 1129 15.82 22.10 12.15
CA VAL A 1129 14.77 21.18 11.69
C VAL A 1129 13.89 20.83 12.89
N PHE A 1130 12.58 20.64 12.69
CA PHE A 1130 11.67 20.17 13.75
C PHE A 1130 12.16 18.85 14.37
N GLY A 1131 11.70 18.51 15.58
CA GLY A 1131 12.01 17.19 16.17
C GLY A 1131 13.39 17.09 16.84
N GLU A 1132 14.08 18.20 17.03
CA GLU A 1132 15.42 18.24 17.61
C GLU A 1132 15.42 17.86 19.10
N LYS A 1133 16.40 17.05 19.52
CA LYS A 1133 16.58 16.60 20.91
C LYS A 1133 17.60 17.43 21.67
N PHE A 1134 17.27 17.84 22.90
CA PHE A 1134 18.12 18.59 23.82
C PHE A 1134 18.23 17.84 25.14
N ILE A 1135 19.45 17.41 25.50
CA ILE A 1135 19.71 16.84 26.83
C ILE A 1135 20.10 17.99 27.74
N ILE A 1136 19.34 18.18 28.81
CA ILE A 1136 19.48 19.29 29.76
C ILE A 1136 19.91 18.70 31.10
N THR A 1137 21.18 18.89 31.45
CA THR A 1137 21.76 18.37 32.70
C THR A 1137 21.74 19.45 33.77
N LEU A 1138 21.22 19.14 34.96
CA LEU A 1138 21.32 20.02 36.12
C LEU A 1138 22.76 20.03 36.62
N LYS A 1139 23.35 21.23 36.78
CA LYS A 1139 24.73 21.39 37.29
C LYS A 1139 24.86 20.84 38.71
N THR A 1140 23.79 20.92 39.49
CA THR A 1140 23.66 20.31 40.82
C THR A 1140 22.37 19.51 40.87
N PRO A 1141 22.41 18.18 41.14
CA PRO A 1141 21.20 17.40 41.36
C PRO A 1141 20.32 18.06 42.42
N THR A 1142 19.02 18.17 42.15
CA THR A 1142 18.09 18.93 43.00
C THR A 1142 16.91 18.06 43.41
N THR A 1143 16.67 17.95 44.72
CA THR A 1143 15.54 17.21 45.27
C THR A 1143 14.27 18.06 45.28
N GLY A 1144 13.16 17.51 44.79
CA GLY A 1144 11.85 18.15 44.85
C GLY A 1144 10.74 17.21 44.40
N THR A 1145 9.50 17.71 44.42
CA THR A 1145 8.31 16.91 44.06
C THR A 1145 7.86 17.12 42.61
N ALA A 1146 8.44 18.07 41.87
CA ALA A 1146 8.11 18.32 40.47
C ALA A 1146 9.26 18.99 39.73
N ILE A 1147 9.31 18.83 38.41
CA ILE A 1147 10.29 19.47 37.53
C ILE A 1147 9.61 19.89 36.22
N ARG A 1148 9.99 21.05 35.66
CA ARG A 1148 9.43 21.56 34.41
C ARG A 1148 10.44 22.34 33.57
N LEU A 1149 10.20 22.34 32.26
CA LEU A 1149 10.71 23.36 31.35
C LEU A 1149 9.76 24.54 31.37
N ILE A 1150 10.32 25.75 31.33
CA ILE A 1150 9.53 26.98 31.29
C ILE A 1150 10.24 28.06 30.46
N GLY A 1151 9.46 28.87 29.76
CA GLY A 1151 9.96 30.04 29.03
C GLY A 1151 8.87 30.75 28.23
N THR A 1152 9.23 31.83 27.55
CA THR A 1152 8.32 32.58 26.69
C THR A 1152 8.08 31.83 25.38
N ALA A 1153 6.82 31.55 25.05
CA ALA A 1153 6.45 30.93 23.77
C ALA A 1153 6.69 31.86 22.58
N GLY A 1154 7.24 31.31 21.50
CA GLY A 1154 7.62 32.04 20.30
C GLY A 1154 6.49 32.29 19.31
N GLY A 1155 6.76 33.19 18.36
CA GLY A 1155 5.84 33.54 17.27
C GLY A 1155 4.60 34.34 17.71
N PRO A 1156 3.77 34.79 16.76
CA PRO A 1156 2.57 35.58 17.02
C PRO A 1156 1.43 34.77 17.66
N GLN A 1157 1.39 33.45 17.49
CA GLN A 1157 0.38 32.56 18.07
C GLN A 1157 0.78 32.04 19.47
N LYS A 1158 2.02 32.31 19.92
CA LYS A 1158 2.52 32.02 21.27
C LYS A 1158 2.27 30.59 21.74
N LEU A 1159 2.75 29.63 20.96
CA LEU A 1159 2.75 28.21 21.32
C LEU A 1159 4.17 27.67 21.40
N ILE A 1160 4.36 26.66 22.26
CA ILE A 1160 5.48 25.72 22.19
C ILE A 1160 4.95 24.37 21.71
N SER A 1161 5.83 23.58 21.11
CA SER A 1161 5.54 22.21 20.70
C SER A 1161 6.53 21.26 21.35
N CYS A 1162 6.01 20.22 22.02
CA CYS A 1162 6.81 19.20 22.68
C CYS A 1162 6.41 17.83 22.15
N ALA A 1163 7.40 17.11 21.63
CA ALA A 1163 7.25 15.75 21.15
C ALA A 1163 7.38 14.75 22.28
N GLU A 1164 8.50 14.80 22.99
CA GLU A 1164 8.82 13.92 24.11
C GLU A 1164 9.55 14.74 25.18
N LEU A 1165 9.27 14.47 26.45
CA LEU A 1165 9.97 15.02 27.60
C LEU A 1165 10.31 13.89 28.59
N GLU A 1166 11.58 13.60 28.74
CA GLU A 1166 12.06 12.60 29.68
C GLU A 1166 12.65 13.27 30.92
N VAL A 1167 12.52 12.62 32.07
CA VAL A 1167 13.08 13.09 33.35
C VAL A 1167 13.88 11.97 33.98
N TYR A 1168 15.07 12.30 34.48
CA TYR A 1168 15.99 11.37 35.12
C TYR A 1168 16.30 11.84 36.54
N ALA A 1169 16.35 10.89 37.49
CA ALA A 1169 16.63 11.17 38.90
C ALA A 1169 17.63 10.16 39.50
N LYS A 1170 18.23 10.51 40.64
CA LYS A 1170 19.13 9.66 41.43
C LYS A 1170 18.41 8.88 42.52
#